data_AF-A0A5C9EFG6-F1
#
_entry.id   AF-A0A5C9EFG6-F1
#
_cell.length_a   1.000
_cell.length_b   1.000
_cell.length_c   1.000
_cell.angle_alpha   90.00
_cell.angle_beta   90.00
_cell.angle_gamma   90.00
#
_symmetry.space_group_name_H-M   'P 1'
#
loop_
_entity.id
_entity.type
_entity.pdbx_description
1 polymer ?
#
loop_
_entity_poly.entity_id
_entity_poly.type
_entity_poly.pdbx_seq_one_letter_code
_entity_poly.pdbx_strand_id
1 'polypeptide(L)'
;MQMDLSSYPYVDFSATIPSHPDNVSTVYWKAVIYDTCGNSLVVDNNGQLYSYSRGIFEYIKQTGKLNPTLYDDWNWTYIFTSGADHLDEVWIHKSLEGNNGIEEEDILLNPIDTFNTTYSIEICHDLEHFSGTYKFMFCSDEGDNYTIEEIQLKKPSIRIEQEEKPLSLLDLSQSTSHNISFKIPEYNEYIDYVSIEYEYDNGEDKRMENMTKIGELYTFSFKNFPKNATQVNYTVIAVDIFGNNITWDQYQSIKLLPALPEWEMSAEVQAIVALSSLIIGIGCAVVYSSTMGSETQNSIEDKLGIKAEKDEKRLKTNERNEQDIGFIIGKLSSISKKGLMIGTLATLYAVATILAVVSIFGLKSSEIAMVLLTGAFLSMVTIWVLLFGHFTEKTFRSNQLKLPISYKIILLGISIIIYVVLFSIFLVGNTIAWWRVRVNELSYNIAGIRIPRALTTVTTAFFSSILLLTWSTLKELSKKTEEFFESMELNENPLKIAERKEKSINSIVNSIGKKGILFVTIIGVVIIFASDLSIYANQGMLIVIPFALGALLTLFIYSIRRKKEEPTIQKRLLDNTVICAQCGEKTALSGTYCEFCGNRLLSGERASNGILCENCKKINIRGGKFCRHCGTELKEQNFEEKQATKEPSKTKNEKSSKPKPKNKDKKKEGKP
;
A
#
# COMPACT_ATOMS: atom_id res chain seq x y z
N MET A 1 4.64 -89.20 39.01
CA MET A 1 4.31 -90.15 37.93
C MET A 1 3.06 -89.61 37.26
N GLN A 2 3.12 -89.17 36.00
CA GLN A 2 1.92 -88.71 35.27
C GLN A 2 1.28 -89.93 34.60
N MET A 3 -0.02 -90.13 34.81
CA MET A 3 -0.78 -91.27 34.31
C MET A 3 -2.12 -90.76 33.78
N ASP A 4 -2.48 -91.12 32.54
CA ASP A 4 -3.77 -90.78 31.93
C ASP A 4 -4.84 -91.77 32.40
N LEU A 5 -5.85 -91.26 33.11
CA LEU A 5 -6.89 -92.07 33.76
C LEU A 5 -8.18 -92.17 32.92
N SER A 6 -8.25 -91.51 31.77
CA SER A 6 -9.46 -91.45 30.92
C SER A 6 -9.98 -92.82 30.45
N SER A 7 -9.13 -93.84 30.46
CA SER A 7 -9.44 -95.20 29.98
C SER A 7 -9.77 -96.20 31.10
N TYR A 8 -9.71 -95.80 32.37
CA TYR A 8 -9.85 -96.70 33.51
C TYR A 8 -10.89 -96.17 34.51
N PRO A 9 -12.10 -96.76 34.58
CA PRO A 9 -13.16 -96.28 35.48
C PRO A 9 -12.83 -96.52 36.97
N TYR A 10 -11.84 -97.36 37.27
CA TYR A 10 -11.33 -97.62 38.61
C TYR A 10 -9.81 -97.79 38.54
N VAL A 11 -9.06 -96.95 39.27
CA VAL A 11 -7.61 -97.04 39.38
C VAL A 11 -7.23 -97.05 40.86
N ASP A 12 -6.63 -98.15 41.30
CA ASP A 12 -6.13 -98.29 42.67
C ASP A 12 -4.70 -97.77 42.75
N PHE A 13 -4.50 -96.75 43.57
CA PHE A 13 -3.17 -96.24 43.90
C PHE A 13 -2.66 -96.91 45.17
N SER A 14 -1.49 -97.53 45.12
CA SER A 14 -0.81 -98.07 46.30
C SER A 14 0.55 -97.38 46.47
N ALA A 15 0.82 -96.90 47.68
CA ALA A 15 2.11 -96.34 48.06
C ALA A 15 2.66 -97.15 49.23
N THR A 16 3.92 -97.59 49.11
CA THR A 16 4.59 -98.32 50.19
C THR A 16 5.40 -97.33 51.01
N ILE A 17 5.05 -97.18 52.28
CA ILE A 17 5.81 -96.31 53.19
C ILE A 17 7.08 -97.07 53.59
N PRO A 18 8.28 -96.54 53.32
CA PRO A 18 9.52 -97.23 53.66
C PRO A 18 9.60 -97.42 55.18
N SER A 19 9.92 -98.66 55.60
CA SER A 19 10.02 -99.06 57.00
C SER A 19 10.88 -98.07 57.79
N HIS A 20 10.28 -97.43 58.79
CA HIS A 20 10.99 -96.59 59.75
C HIS A 20 11.05 -97.26 61.12
N PRO A 21 12.13 -96.98 61.89
CA PRO A 21 12.60 -97.81 62.99
C PRO A 21 11.60 -97.88 64.15
N ASP A 22 11.63 -99.03 64.82
CA ASP A 22 10.79 -99.47 65.93
C ASP A 22 10.52 -98.38 66.99
N ASN A 23 9.52 -97.53 66.78
CA ASN A 23 8.78 -96.76 67.82
C ASN A 23 7.81 -95.69 67.25
N VAL A 24 7.16 -95.95 66.10
CA VAL A 24 6.09 -95.07 65.60
C VAL A 24 4.76 -95.79 65.73
N SER A 25 3.95 -95.42 66.71
CA SER A 25 2.64 -96.06 66.98
C SER A 25 1.53 -95.63 66.02
N THR A 26 1.74 -94.59 65.21
CA THR A 26 0.72 -94.06 64.30
C THR A 26 1.36 -93.35 63.11
N VAL A 27 0.96 -93.72 61.89
CA VAL A 27 1.41 -93.08 60.65
C VAL A 27 0.25 -92.30 60.03
N TYR A 28 0.44 -90.99 59.85
CA TYR A 28 -0.49 -90.12 59.15
C TYR A 28 -0.03 -89.95 57.71
N TRP A 29 -0.91 -90.22 56.75
CA TRP A 29 -0.66 -89.98 55.33
C TRP A 29 -1.81 -89.18 54.73
N LYS A 30 -1.50 -88.45 53.67
CA LYS A 30 -2.42 -87.63 52.89
C LYS A 30 -2.11 -87.86 51.42
N ALA A 31 -3.09 -88.35 50.66
CA ALA A 31 -3.03 -88.37 49.20
C ALA A 31 -3.61 -87.05 48.68
N VAL A 32 -2.88 -86.38 47.80
CA VAL A 32 -3.38 -85.21 47.06
C VAL A 32 -3.41 -85.60 45.60
N ILE A 33 -4.61 -85.79 45.05
CA ILE A 33 -4.81 -86.14 43.65
C ILE A 33 -5.13 -84.86 42.91
N TYR A 34 -4.29 -84.48 41.96
CA TYR A 34 -4.58 -83.36 41.08
C TYR A 34 -5.27 -83.88 39.82
N ASP A 35 -6.38 -83.27 39.43
CA ASP A 35 -6.93 -83.49 38.08
C ASP A 35 -6.20 -82.64 37.04
N THR A 36 -6.51 -82.85 35.77
CA THR A 36 -5.94 -82.09 34.65
C THR A 36 -6.32 -80.61 34.64
N CYS A 37 -7.28 -80.24 35.48
CA CYS A 37 -7.87 -78.92 35.60
C CYS A 37 -7.35 -78.16 36.85
N GLY A 38 -6.31 -78.69 37.51
CA GLY A 38 -5.68 -78.07 38.67
C GLY A 38 -6.42 -78.29 39.99
N ASN A 39 -7.56 -78.99 39.99
CA ASN A 39 -8.30 -79.29 41.21
C ASN A 39 -7.54 -80.33 42.03
N SER A 40 -7.56 -80.21 43.35
CA SER A 40 -6.95 -81.19 44.25
C SER A 40 -7.99 -81.89 45.10
N LEU A 41 -8.00 -83.22 45.03
CA LEU A 41 -8.74 -84.09 45.95
C LEU A 41 -7.79 -84.54 47.06
N VAL A 42 -8.13 -84.19 48.29
CA VAL A 42 -7.36 -84.59 49.46
C VAL A 42 -8.04 -85.73 50.20
N VAL A 43 -7.35 -86.85 50.36
CA VAL A 43 -7.80 -88.01 51.16
C VAL A 43 -6.75 -88.36 52.21
N ASP A 44 -7.14 -88.55 53.46
CA ASP A 44 -6.23 -89.00 54.52
C ASP A 44 -6.33 -90.49 54.84
N ASN A 45 -5.56 -90.90 55.85
CA ASN A 45 -5.49 -92.27 56.37
C ASN A 45 -6.80 -92.82 56.97
N ASN A 46 -7.80 -91.99 57.25
CA ASN A 46 -9.12 -92.42 57.72
C ASN A 46 -10.15 -92.51 56.59
N GLY A 47 -9.73 -92.27 55.34
CA GLY A 47 -10.64 -92.13 54.21
C GLY A 47 -11.49 -90.86 54.29
N GLN A 48 -11.14 -89.91 55.16
CA GLN A 48 -11.81 -88.62 55.21
C GLN A 48 -11.35 -87.78 54.03
N LEU A 49 -12.32 -87.28 53.28
CA LEU A 49 -12.13 -86.35 52.16
C LEU A 49 -12.15 -84.93 52.72
N TYR A 50 -11.01 -84.23 52.64
CA TYR A 50 -10.87 -82.91 53.29
C TYR A 50 -11.14 -81.73 52.37
N SER A 51 -10.99 -81.90 51.06
CA SER A 51 -11.40 -80.89 50.08
C SER A 51 -11.28 -81.46 48.67
N TYR A 52 -12.33 -81.29 47.86
CA TYR A 52 -12.11 -80.75 46.52
C TYR A 52 -11.72 -79.30 46.80
N SER A 53 -10.53 -78.85 46.43
CA SER A 53 -10.32 -77.39 46.33
C SER A 53 -11.18 -76.91 45.17
N ARG A 54 -12.49 -76.76 45.42
CA ARG A 54 -13.46 -76.07 44.57
C ARG A 54 -12.93 -74.65 44.37
N GLY A 55 -12.97 -74.18 43.14
CA GLY A 55 -12.86 -72.74 42.88
C GLY A 55 -11.58 -72.26 42.20
N ILE A 56 -10.79 -73.13 41.55
CA ILE A 56 -9.87 -72.62 40.52
C ILE A 56 -10.59 -72.70 39.18
N PHE A 57 -11.36 -71.65 38.88
CA PHE A 57 -11.90 -71.43 37.54
C PHE A 57 -10.74 -71.05 36.62
N GLU A 58 -10.33 -71.95 35.73
CA GLU A 58 -9.40 -71.63 34.66
C GLU A 58 -10.20 -71.24 33.41
N TYR A 59 -9.77 -70.17 32.76
CA TYR A 59 -10.41 -69.66 31.55
C TYR A 59 -9.39 -69.15 30.55
N ILE A 60 -9.77 -69.18 29.27
CA ILE A 60 -8.98 -68.66 28.16
C ILE A 60 -9.80 -67.60 27.43
N LYS A 61 -9.25 -66.39 27.30
CA LYS A 61 -9.77 -65.34 26.42
C LYS A 61 -9.47 -65.72 24.97
N GLN A 62 -10.51 -66.04 24.19
CA GLN A 62 -10.34 -66.55 22.83
C GLN A 62 -10.23 -65.42 21.80
N THR A 63 -11.03 -64.36 21.97
CA THR A 63 -11.06 -63.21 21.06
C THR A 63 -11.22 -61.92 21.83
N GLY A 64 -10.59 -60.86 21.31
CA GLY A 64 -10.74 -59.50 21.79
C GLY A 64 -9.81 -58.54 21.07
N LYS A 65 -10.23 -57.29 20.87
CA LYS A 65 -9.28 -56.23 20.47
C LYS A 65 -8.34 -55.95 21.64
N LEU A 66 -7.07 -55.65 21.35
CA LEU A 66 -6.09 -55.34 22.40
C LEU A 66 -6.41 -54.02 23.11
N ASN A 67 -6.92 -53.04 22.37
CA ASN A 67 -7.30 -51.71 22.87
C ASN A 67 -8.60 -51.23 22.20
N PRO A 68 -9.76 -51.84 22.50
CA PRO A 68 -11.03 -51.39 21.95
C PRO A 68 -11.38 -49.98 22.43
N THR A 69 -12.05 -49.24 21.57
CA THR A 69 -12.69 -47.96 21.89
C THR A 69 -14.20 -48.12 21.88
N LEU A 70 -14.94 -47.09 22.32
CA LEU A 70 -16.40 -47.08 22.15
C LEU A 70 -16.84 -47.08 20.68
N TYR A 71 -15.94 -46.86 19.72
CA TYR A 71 -16.26 -46.83 18.28
C TYR A 71 -16.09 -48.21 17.61
N ASP A 72 -15.61 -49.21 18.35
CA ASP A 72 -15.32 -50.52 17.82
C ASP A 72 -16.45 -51.51 18.08
N ASP A 73 -16.93 -52.14 17.01
CA ASP A 73 -17.64 -53.42 17.14
C ASP A 73 -16.61 -54.54 17.40
N TRP A 74 -16.86 -55.38 18.40
CA TRP A 74 -16.01 -56.52 18.69
C TRP A 74 -16.70 -57.61 19.52
N ASN A 75 -16.20 -58.84 19.39
CA ASN A 75 -16.67 -59.99 20.14
C ASN A 75 -15.75 -60.30 21.31
N TRP A 76 -16.32 -60.39 22.51
CA TRP A 76 -15.63 -60.74 23.73
C TRP A 76 -16.04 -62.14 24.17
N THR A 77 -15.13 -63.10 24.01
CA THR A 77 -15.41 -64.53 24.20
C THR A 77 -14.47 -65.15 25.24
N TYR A 78 -15.07 -65.86 26.20
CA TYR A 78 -14.38 -66.63 27.23
C TYR A 78 -14.76 -68.11 27.13
N ILE A 79 -13.74 -68.97 27.26
CA ILE A 79 -13.90 -70.42 27.42
C ILE A 79 -13.42 -70.79 28.82
N PHE A 80 -14.31 -71.35 29.63
CA PHE A 80 -13.94 -71.95 30.91
C PHE A 80 -13.36 -73.35 30.66
N THR A 81 -12.08 -73.52 30.96
CA THR A 81 -11.36 -74.79 30.79
C THR A 81 -11.51 -75.71 32.00
N SER A 82 -11.92 -75.16 33.16
CA SER A 82 -12.26 -75.91 34.37
C SER A 82 -13.36 -75.21 35.18
N GLY A 83 -14.10 -75.99 35.98
CA GLY A 83 -15.12 -75.47 36.91
C GLY A 83 -16.40 -74.94 36.25
N ALA A 84 -16.61 -75.19 34.96
CA ALA A 84 -17.81 -74.72 34.25
C ALA A 84 -19.12 -75.33 34.78
N ASP A 85 -19.05 -76.53 35.36
CA ASP A 85 -20.16 -77.22 36.03
C ASP A 85 -20.58 -76.56 37.36
N HIS A 86 -19.75 -75.65 37.88
CA HIS A 86 -20.00 -74.85 39.07
C HIS A 86 -20.37 -73.39 38.75
N LEU A 87 -20.60 -73.05 37.48
CA LEU A 87 -21.11 -71.73 37.08
C LEU A 87 -22.64 -71.72 37.16
N ASP A 88 -23.19 -70.85 38.00
CA ASP A 88 -24.64 -70.63 38.07
C ASP A 88 -25.06 -69.62 37.00
N GLU A 89 -24.44 -68.44 37.00
CA GLU A 89 -24.74 -67.36 36.07
C GLU A 89 -23.46 -66.72 35.52
N VAL A 90 -23.49 -66.30 34.26
CA VAL A 90 -22.42 -65.52 33.64
C VAL A 90 -23.07 -64.29 33.02
N TRP A 91 -22.55 -63.09 33.31
CA TRP A 91 -23.11 -61.85 32.79
C TRP A 91 -22.02 -60.81 32.51
N ILE A 92 -22.39 -59.78 31.78
CA ILE A 92 -21.59 -58.56 31.65
C ILE A 92 -22.26 -57.48 32.48
N HIS A 93 -21.52 -56.90 33.41
CA HIS A 93 -21.90 -55.63 34.02
C HIS A 93 -21.34 -54.49 33.16
N LYS A 94 -22.24 -53.70 32.58
CA LYS A 94 -21.95 -52.59 31.68
C LYS A 94 -22.31 -51.29 32.40
N SER A 95 -21.34 -50.39 32.52
CA SER A 95 -21.51 -49.05 33.11
C SER A 95 -21.07 -48.02 32.09
N LEU A 96 -22.01 -47.29 31.49
CA LEU A 96 -21.76 -46.26 30.49
C LEU A 96 -21.94 -44.87 31.08
N GLU A 97 -21.03 -43.95 30.77
CA GLU A 97 -21.07 -42.57 31.26
C GLU A 97 -21.42 -41.63 30.10
N GLY A 98 -22.57 -40.95 30.20
CA GLY A 98 -23.09 -40.05 29.16
C GLY A 98 -23.59 -38.73 29.72
N ASN A 99 -24.20 -37.91 28.86
CA ASN A 99 -24.75 -36.60 29.28
C ASN A 99 -25.86 -36.71 30.33
N ASN A 100 -26.56 -37.85 30.39
CA ASN A 100 -27.68 -38.08 31.32
C ASN A 100 -27.26 -38.77 32.63
N GLY A 101 -25.96 -38.95 32.86
CA GLY A 101 -25.43 -39.66 34.02
C GLY A 101 -24.80 -41.01 33.65
N ILE A 102 -24.73 -41.91 34.63
CA ILE A 102 -24.19 -43.26 34.46
C ILE A 102 -25.37 -44.22 34.24
N GLU A 103 -25.36 -44.94 33.12
CA GLU A 103 -26.29 -46.02 32.81
C GLU A 103 -25.63 -47.36 33.14
N GLU A 104 -26.24 -48.11 34.05
CA GLU A 104 -25.76 -49.43 34.45
C GLU A 104 -26.74 -50.51 33.98
N GLU A 105 -26.21 -51.56 33.38
CA GLU A 105 -26.98 -52.67 32.82
C GLU A 105 -26.23 -53.98 33.04
N ASP A 106 -26.93 -55.00 33.58
CA ASP A 106 -26.41 -56.36 33.68
C ASP A 106 -27.01 -57.21 32.54
N ILE A 107 -26.14 -57.78 31.71
CA ILE A 107 -26.53 -58.57 30.53
C ILE A 107 -26.17 -60.04 30.79
N LEU A 108 -27.17 -60.85 31.12
CA LEU A 108 -27.00 -62.30 31.32
C LEU A 108 -26.61 -62.99 30.01
N LEU A 109 -25.55 -63.79 30.04
CA LEU A 109 -25.00 -64.53 28.90
C LEU A 109 -25.41 -65.99 28.96
N ASN A 110 -25.93 -66.49 27.85
CA ASN A 110 -26.15 -67.92 27.67
C ASN A 110 -24.91 -68.58 27.05
N PRO A 111 -24.58 -69.82 27.44
CA PRO A 111 -23.50 -70.55 26.80
C PRO A 111 -23.84 -70.85 25.34
N ILE A 112 -22.84 -70.79 24.47
CA ILE A 112 -22.99 -70.97 23.02
C ILE A 112 -22.70 -72.42 22.62
N ASP A 113 -21.96 -73.15 23.45
CA ASP A 113 -21.66 -74.56 23.25
C ASP A 113 -22.56 -75.48 24.08
N THR A 114 -22.56 -76.76 23.72
CA THR A 114 -23.37 -77.79 24.37
C THR A 114 -22.86 -78.21 25.74
N PHE A 115 -21.65 -77.76 26.12
CA PHE A 115 -20.98 -78.11 27.37
C PHE A 115 -21.06 -77.02 28.43
N ASN A 116 -21.76 -75.90 28.14
CA ASN A 116 -21.85 -74.74 29.02
C ASN A 116 -20.49 -74.13 29.39
N THR A 117 -19.52 -74.21 28.47
CA THR A 117 -18.13 -73.78 28.71
C THR A 117 -17.78 -72.48 28.00
N THR A 118 -18.49 -72.12 26.92
CA THR A 118 -18.15 -70.96 26.07
C THR A 118 -19.22 -69.89 26.12
N TYR A 119 -18.82 -68.68 26.50
CA TYR A 119 -19.68 -67.51 26.60
C TYR A 119 -19.11 -66.40 25.73
N SER A 120 -19.97 -65.76 24.93
CA SER A 120 -19.57 -64.63 24.09
C SER A 120 -20.62 -63.52 24.14
N ILE A 121 -20.14 -62.29 24.09
CA ILE A 121 -20.97 -61.10 23.86
C ILE A 121 -20.42 -60.35 22.65
N GLU A 122 -21.32 -59.84 21.82
CA GLU A 122 -21.00 -58.83 20.82
C GLU A 122 -21.17 -57.46 21.48
N ILE A 123 -20.07 -56.72 21.58
CA ILE A 123 -20.08 -55.33 22.04
C ILE A 123 -20.17 -54.47 20.78
N CYS A 124 -21.34 -53.85 20.58
CA CYS A 124 -21.56 -52.86 19.54
C CYS A 124 -20.96 -51.51 19.97
N HIS A 125 -20.57 -50.71 18.99
CA HIS A 125 -20.17 -49.32 19.18
C HIS A 125 -21.24 -48.50 19.92
N ASP A 126 -20.79 -47.53 20.69
CA ASP A 126 -21.60 -46.59 21.46
C ASP A 126 -21.14 -45.15 21.19
N LEU A 127 -22.07 -44.31 20.74
CA LEU A 127 -21.81 -42.95 20.30
C LEU A 127 -22.29 -41.89 21.30
N GLU A 128 -23.25 -42.28 22.14
CA GLU A 128 -23.93 -41.39 23.08
C GLU A 128 -23.08 -41.16 24.32
N HIS A 129 -22.27 -42.16 24.69
CA HIS A 129 -21.46 -42.16 25.90
C HIS A 129 -20.00 -41.71 25.64
N PHE A 130 -19.39 -41.13 26.67
CA PHE A 130 -18.00 -40.65 26.64
C PHE A 130 -17.00 -41.71 27.13
N SER A 131 -17.44 -42.56 28.05
CA SER A 131 -16.69 -43.67 28.63
C SER A 131 -17.62 -44.83 28.92
N GLY A 132 -17.09 -46.04 28.89
CA GLY A 132 -17.81 -47.25 29.27
C GLY A 132 -16.90 -48.21 30.01
N THR A 133 -17.40 -48.83 31.07
CA THR A 133 -16.71 -49.90 31.78
C THR A 133 -17.50 -51.18 31.60
N TYR A 134 -16.85 -52.20 31.08
CA TYR A 134 -17.43 -53.53 30.87
C TYR A 134 -16.70 -54.51 31.77
N LYS A 135 -17.44 -55.18 32.66
CA LYS A 135 -16.91 -56.20 33.56
C LYS A 135 -17.53 -57.54 33.17
N PHE A 136 -16.68 -58.50 32.79
CA PHE A 136 -17.12 -59.86 32.58
C PHE A 136 -17.21 -60.56 33.94
N MET A 137 -18.40 -60.98 34.34
CA MET A 137 -18.68 -61.50 35.67
C MET A 137 -19.32 -62.88 35.62
N PHE A 138 -19.11 -63.66 36.67
CA PHE A 138 -19.84 -64.91 36.89
C PHE A 138 -20.15 -65.12 38.36
N CYS A 139 -21.19 -65.91 38.62
CA CYS A 139 -21.62 -66.36 39.93
C CYS A 139 -21.35 -67.86 40.03
N SER A 140 -20.70 -68.28 41.12
CA SER A 140 -20.54 -69.69 41.44
C SER A 140 -21.84 -70.29 41.99
N ASP A 141 -21.96 -71.62 41.97
CA ASP A 141 -23.04 -72.38 42.63
C ASP A 141 -23.15 -72.13 44.15
N GLU A 142 -22.14 -71.51 44.77
CA GLU A 142 -22.13 -71.07 46.16
C GLU A 142 -22.67 -69.64 46.36
N GLY A 143 -22.99 -68.92 45.27
CA GLY A 143 -23.54 -67.56 45.30
C GLY A 143 -22.48 -66.44 45.32
N ASP A 144 -21.19 -66.78 45.25
CA ASP A 144 -20.11 -65.79 45.17
C ASP A 144 -19.94 -65.25 43.75
N ASN A 145 -19.82 -63.92 43.64
CA ASN A 145 -19.62 -63.21 42.37
C ASN A 145 -18.14 -62.91 42.12
N TYR A 146 -17.67 -63.22 40.92
CA TYR A 146 -16.29 -63.03 40.48
C TYR A 146 -16.23 -62.14 39.24
N THR A 147 -15.20 -61.28 39.13
CA THR A 147 -14.90 -60.51 37.93
C THR A 147 -13.70 -61.13 37.22
N ILE A 148 -13.88 -61.55 35.97
CA ILE A 148 -12.85 -62.15 35.12
C ILE A 148 -11.93 -61.07 34.54
N GLU A 149 -12.51 -60.06 33.91
CA GLU A 149 -11.78 -58.97 33.25
C GLU A 149 -12.66 -57.72 33.30
N GLU A 150 -12.01 -56.57 33.54
CA GLU A 150 -12.61 -55.25 33.44
C GLU A 150 -11.93 -54.49 32.32
N ILE A 151 -12.71 -53.99 31.37
CA ILE A 151 -12.21 -53.18 30.26
C ILE A 151 -12.88 -51.81 30.34
N GLN A 152 -12.04 -50.77 30.34
CA GLN A 152 -12.49 -49.39 30.28
C GLN A 152 -12.33 -48.88 28.85
N LEU A 153 -13.45 -48.63 28.19
CA LEU A 153 -13.56 -48.02 26.88
C LEU A 153 -13.70 -46.52 27.04
N LYS A 154 -13.04 -45.76 26.16
CA LYS A 154 -13.20 -44.32 26.06
C LYS A 154 -13.58 -43.95 24.65
N LYS A 155 -14.37 -42.88 24.51
CA LYS A 155 -14.59 -42.23 23.23
C LYS A 155 -13.24 -41.75 22.69
N PRO A 156 -12.89 -42.04 21.43
CA PRO A 156 -11.62 -41.61 20.85
C PRO A 156 -11.44 -40.10 20.97
N SER A 157 -10.31 -39.66 21.55
CA SER A 157 -9.96 -38.24 21.59
C SER A 157 -9.31 -37.84 20.27
N ILE A 158 -10.12 -37.70 19.22
CA ILE A 158 -9.64 -37.27 17.91
C ILE A 158 -9.13 -35.84 18.02
N ARG A 159 -7.87 -35.63 17.62
CA ARG A 159 -7.23 -34.32 17.58
C ARG A 159 -6.90 -33.95 16.15
N ILE A 160 -7.20 -32.70 15.79
CA ILE A 160 -6.83 -32.11 14.51
C ILE A 160 -5.57 -31.27 14.75
N GLU A 161 -4.48 -31.64 14.09
CA GLU A 161 -3.20 -30.94 14.18
C GLU A 161 -2.89 -30.26 12.85
N GLN A 162 -2.50 -28.99 12.88
CA GLN A 162 -2.02 -28.32 11.67
C GLN A 162 -0.54 -28.64 11.46
N GLU A 163 -0.19 -29.19 10.29
CA GLU A 163 1.17 -29.66 10.01
C GLU A 163 2.16 -28.49 9.86
N GLU A 164 1.76 -27.45 9.14
CA GLU A 164 2.55 -26.23 8.95
C GLU A 164 1.79 -25.00 9.46
N LYS A 165 2.49 -24.14 10.22
CA LYS A 165 1.92 -22.88 10.66
C LYS A 165 1.59 -22.02 9.42
N PRO A 166 0.34 -21.53 9.28
CA PRO A 166 -0.07 -20.83 8.07
C PRO A 166 0.66 -19.49 7.98
N LEU A 167 0.90 -19.04 6.76
CA LEU A 167 1.44 -17.71 6.53
C LEU A 167 0.46 -16.68 7.09
N SER A 168 0.93 -15.79 7.97
CA SER A 168 0.08 -14.69 8.47
C SER A 168 -0.29 -13.67 7.39
N LEU A 169 0.43 -13.69 6.26
CA LEU A 169 0.29 -12.78 5.14
C LEU A 169 0.56 -13.54 3.84
N LEU A 170 -0.40 -13.57 2.93
CA LEU A 170 -0.31 -14.20 1.62
C LEU A 170 -0.27 -13.13 0.52
N ASP A 171 0.79 -13.12 -0.29
CA ASP A 171 0.90 -12.20 -1.44
C ASP A 171 0.30 -12.82 -2.71
N LEU A 172 -0.90 -12.36 -3.07
CA LEU A 172 -1.62 -12.85 -4.25
C LEU A 172 -0.96 -12.44 -5.58
N SER A 173 0.04 -11.55 -5.56
CA SER A 173 0.87 -11.26 -6.75
C SER A 173 1.90 -12.34 -7.04
N GLN A 174 2.26 -13.17 -6.04
CA GLN A 174 3.26 -14.23 -6.19
C GLN A 174 2.63 -15.61 -6.33
N SER A 175 1.48 -15.81 -5.69
CA SER A 175 0.79 -17.09 -5.67
C SER A 175 -0.71 -16.92 -5.84
N THR A 176 -1.28 -17.57 -6.85
CA THR A 176 -2.74 -17.64 -7.08
C THR A 176 -3.44 -18.69 -6.22
N SER A 177 -2.67 -19.51 -5.50
CA SER A 177 -3.18 -20.55 -4.61
C SER A 177 -2.35 -20.66 -3.35
N HIS A 178 -3.00 -21.09 -2.26
CA HIS A 178 -2.34 -21.37 -0.99
C HIS A 178 -2.84 -22.70 -0.44
N ASN A 179 -1.91 -23.61 -0.17
CA ASN A 179 -2.22 -24.93 0.36
C ASN A 179 -2.08 -24.91 1.88
N ILE A 180 -3.04 -25.53 2.55
CA ILE A 180 -2.98 -25.83 3.98
C ILE A 180 -3.12 -27.34 4.17
N SER A 181 -2.42 -27.88 5.17
CA SER A 181 -2.47 -29.29 5.51
C SER A 181 -2.75 -29.49 7.00
N PHE A 182 -3.56 -30.50 7.28
CA PHE A 182 -3.94 -30.93 8.61
C PHE A 182 -3.71 -32.43 8.73
N LYS A 183 -3.32 -32.87 9.92
CA LYS A 183 -3.09 -34.26 10.28
C LYS A 183 -4.03 -34.66 11.39
N ILE A 184 -4.56 -35.87 11.30
CA ILE A 184 -5.29 -36.55 12.39
C ILE A 184 -4.44 -37.76 12.78
N PRO A 185 -3.56 -37.64 13.79
CA PRO A 185 -2.53 -38.65 14.06
C PRO A 185 -3.07 -39.93 14.69
N GLU A 186 -4.19 -39.86 15.40
CA GLU A 186 -4.84 -40.99 16.07
C GLU A 186 -6.28 -41.10 15.55
N TYR A 187 -6.76 -42.33 15.38
CA TYR A 187 -8.18 -42.61 15.08
C TYR A 187 -8.68 -42.09 13.72
N ASN A 188 -7.77 -41.91 12.75
CA ASN A 188 -8.07 -41.47 11.38
C ASN A 188 -8.97 -42.47 10.60
N GLU A 189 -8.99 -43.73 11.02
CA GLU A 189 -9.89 -44.77 10.53
C GLU A 189 -11.37 -44.50 10.85
N TYR A 190 -11.66 -43.72 11.89
CA TYR A 190 -13.02 -43.35 12.25
C TYR A 190 -13.45 -42.01 11.64
N ILE A 191 -12.64 -41.39 10.78
CA ILE A 191 -12.98 -40.15 10.08
C ILE A 191 -13.58 -40.44 8.71
N ASP A 192 -14.82 -40.01 8.51
CA ASP A 192 -15.49 -40.09 7.21
C ASP A 192 -14.87 -39.05 6.25
N TYR A 193 -14.96 -37.78 6.62
CA TYR A 193 -14.37 -36.69 5.87
C TYR A 193 -13.92 -35.53 6.77
N VAL A 194 -13.05 -34.69 6.21
CA VAL A 194 -12.67 -33.43 6.83
C VAL A 194 -13.06 -32.32 5.87
N SER A 195 -13.74 -31.30 6.38
CA SER A 195 -14.12 -30.11 5.63
C SER A 195 -13.45 -28.87 6.23
N ILE A 196 -13.28 -27.87 5.37
CA ILE A 196 -12.85 -26.54 5.77
C ILE A 196 -14.04 -25.59 5.64
N GLU A 197 -14.37 -24.88 6.71
CA GLU A 197 -15.28 -23.75 6.67
C GLU A 197 -14.46 -22.46 6.58
N TYR A 198 -14.71 -21.63 5.57
CA TYR A 198 -13.99 -20.36 5.41
C TYR A 198 -14.90 -19.23 4.92
N GLU A 199 -14.51 -18.01 5.25
CA GLU A 199 -15.18 -16.77 4.83
C GLU A 199 -14.16 -15.70 4.43
N TYR A 200 -14.54 -14.87 3.47
CA TYR A 200 -13.78 -13.70 3.07
C TYR A 200 -14.38 -12.44 3.71
N ASP A 201 -13.53 -11.48 4.07
CA ASP A 201 -13.94 -10.21 4.68
C ASP A 201 -14.72 -9.26 3.76
N ASN A 202 -14.87 -9.59 2.48
CA ASN A 202 -15.65 -8.83 1.51
C ASN A 202 -17.18 -9.03 1.64
N GLY A 203 -17.63 -9.78 2.65
CA GLY A 203 -19.05 -10.05 2.91
C GLY A 203 -19.63 -11.17 2.04
N GLU A 204 -18.80 -12.05 1.49
CA GLU A 204 -19.27 -13.30 0.90
C GLU A 204 -19.73 -14.27 1.98
N ASP A 205 -20.75 -15.08 1.64
CA ASP A 205 -21.27 -16.11 2.53
C ASP A 205 -20.18 -17.14 2.88
N LYS A 206 -20.27 -17.68 4.10
CA LYS A 206 -19.43 -18.80 4.54
C LYS A 206 -19.53 -19.96 3.56
N ARG A 207 -18.38 -20.49 3.17
CA ARG A 207 -18.27 -21.67 2.30
C ARG A 207 -17.72 -22.83 3.09
N MET A 208 -18.23 -24.02 2.80
CA MET A 208 -17.73 -25.27 3.36
C MET A 208 -17.33 -26.18 2.20
N GLU A 209 -16.09 -26.64 2.20
CA GLU A 209 -15.56 -27.52 1.15
C GLU A 209 -14.83 -28.70 1.77
N ASN A 210 -14.92 -29.87 1.12
CA ASN A 210 -14.23 -31.07 1.60
C ASN A 210 -12.74 -31.02 1.25
N MET A 211 -11.91 -31.40 2.21
CA MET A 211 -10.46 -31.52 2.05
C MET A 211 -10.08 -32.82 1.34
N THR A 212 -8.96 -32.82 0.63
CA THR A 212 -8.44 -34.02 -0.06
C THR A 212 -7.59 -34.85 0.90
N LYS A 213 -7.98 -36.11 1.14
CA LYS A 213 -7.25 -37.07 1.99
C LYS A 213 -6.09 -37.73 1.23
N ILE A 214 -4.90 -37.69 1.80
CA ILE A 214 -3.67 -38.35 1.33
C ILE A 214 -3.04 -39.06 2.54
N GLY A 215 -3.48 -40.30 2.80
CA GLY A 215 -3.08 -41.05 4.01
C GLY A 215 -3.69 -40.45 5.28
N GLU A 216 -2.85 -39.98 6.20
CA GLU A 216 -3.24 -39.27 7.44
C GLU A 216 -3.35 -37.75 7.25
N LEU A 217 -2.96 -37.24 6.08
CA LEU A 217 -2.96 -35.82 5.77
C LEU A 217 -4.22 -35.42 5.00
N TYR A 218 -4.81 -34.31 5.40
CA TYR A 218 -5.94 -33.65 4.77
C TYR A 218 -5.47 -32.32 4.23
N THR A 219 -5.60 -32.12 2.92
CA THR A 219 -5.07 -30.93 2.23
C THR A 219 -6.17 -30.14 1.58
N PHE A 220 -6.07 -28.82 1.65
CA PHE A 220 -6.97 -27.90 0.96
C PHE A 220 -6.18 -26.79 0.29
N SER A 221 -6.60 -26.41 -0.92
CA SER A 221 -5.95 -25.38 -1.72
C SER A 221 -6.93 -24.25 -1.94
N PHE A 222 -6.72 -23.13 -1.25
CA PHE A 222 -7.45 -21.89 -1.55
C PHE A 222 -7.10 -21.47 -2.98
N LYS A 223 -8.10 -21.38 -3.84
CA LYS A 223 -8.00 -20.95 -5.24
C LYS A 223 -9.03 -19.88 -5.52
N ASN A 224 -8.81 -19.08 -6.57
CA ASN A 224 -9.75 -18.07 -7.06
C ASN A 224 -10.17 -17.06 -5.98
N PHE A 225 -9.19 -16.50 -5.25
CA PHE A 225 -9.44 -15.46 -4.26
C PHE A 225 -10.27 -14.30 -4.86
N PRO A 226 -11.34 -13.83 -4.19
CA PRO A 226 -12.08 -12.67 -4.65
C PRO A 226 -11.17 -11.46 -4.78
N LYS A 227 -11.31 -10.67 -5.85
CA LYS A 227 -10.48 -9.48 -6.11
C LYS A 227 -10.49 -8.46 -4.96
N ASN A 228 -11.58 -8.46 -4.18
CA ASN A 228 -11.82 -7.52 -3.10
C ASN A 228 -11.53 -8.08 -1.71
N ALA A 229 -11.16 -9.36 -1.60
CA ALA A 229 -10.85 -9.98 -0.33
C ALA A 229 -9.49 -9.48 0.18
N THR A 230 -9.46 -9.06 1.45
CA THR A 230 -8.24 -8.63 2.13
C THR A 230 -7.87 -9.54 3.30
N GLN A 231 -8.76 -10.46 3.65
CA GLN A 231 -8.55 -11.46 4.69
C GLN A 231 -9.41 -12.70 4.38
N VAL A 232 -8.85 -13.88 4.61
CA VAL A 232 -9.62 -15.13 4.67
C VAL A 232 -9.53 -15.67 6.08
N ASN A 233 -10.68 -16.00 6.64
CA ASN A 233 -10.76 -16.66 7.92
C ASN A 233 -11.26 -18.08 7.72
N TYR A 234 -10.73 -19.03 8.47
CA TYR A 234 -11.12 -20.43 8.31
C TYR A 234 -11.03 -21.23 9.62
N THR A 235 -11.81 -22.31 9.67
CA THR A 235 -11.74 -23.38 10.66
C THR A 235 -11.87 -24.73 9.95
N VAL A 236 -11.41 -25.79 10.59
CA VAL A 236 -11.45 -27.16 10.05
C VAL A 236 -12.39 -27.99 10.90
N ILE A 237 -13.23 -28.77 10.25
CA ILE A 237 -14.22 -29.63 10.87
C ILE A 237 -13.98 -31.05 10.36
N ALA A 238 -13.61 -31.96 11.25
CA ALA A 238 -13.60 -33.38 10.95
C ALA A 238 -14.98 -33.97 11.29
N VAL A 239 -15.51 -34.80 10.40
CA VAL A 239 -16.76 -35.53 10.64
C VAL A 239 -16.41 -37.00 10.75
N ASP A 240 -16.76 -37.61 11.88
CA ASP A 240 -16.54 -39.04 12.08
C ASP A 240 -17.54 -39.88 11.26
N ILE A 241 -17.30 -41.19 11.17
CA ILE A 241 -18.17 -42.17 10.47
C ILE A 241 -19.60 -42.22 11.02
N PHE A 242 -19.87 -41.54 12.14
CA PHE A 242 -21.15 -41.47 12.81
C PHE A 242 -21.83 -40.09 12.66
N GLY A 243 -21.21 -39.16 11.94
CA GLY A 243 -21.76 -37.83 11.67
C GLY A 243 -21.53 -36.80 12.78
N ASN A 244 -20.67 -37.08 13.77
CA ASN A 244 -20.32 -36.10 14.80
C ASN A 244 -19.26 -35.13 14.27
N ASN A 245 -19.45 -33.84 14.54
CA ASN A 245 -18.51 -32.79 14.16
C ASN A 245 -17.45 -32.59 15.25
N ILE A 246 -16.19 -32.68 14.85
CA ILE A 246 -15.02 -32.38 15.67
C ILE A 246 -14.38 -31.12 15.08
N THR A 247 -14.59 -29.99 15.73
CA THR A 247 -14.07 -28.70 15.26
C THR A 247 -12.65 -28.48 15.78
N TRP A 248 -11.78 -27.96 14.92
CA TRP A 248 -10.48 -27.49 15.34
C TRP A 248 -10.62 -26.17 16.12
N ASP A 249 -10.23 -26.17 17.39
CA ASP A 249 -10.46 -25.09 18.36
C ASP A 249 -9.82 -23.73 17.99
N GLN A 250 -8.98 -23.70 16.96
CA GLN A 250 -8.28 -22.49 16.54
C GLN A 250 -8.90 -21.92 15.27
N TYR A 251 -9.51 -20.74 15.40
CA TYR A 251 -9.90 -19.94 14.25
C TYR A 251 -8.67 -19.23 13.68
N GLN A 252 -8.35 -19.49 12.42
CA GLN A 252 -7.20 -18.91 11.76
C GLN A 252 -7.61 -17.79 10.82
N SER A 253 -6.71 -16.81 10.68
CA SER A 253 -6.90 -15.68 9.78
C SER A 253 -5.64 -15.43 8.99
N ILE A 254 -5.77 -15.47 7.67
CA ILE A 254 -4.69 -15.17 6.72
C ILE A 254 -5.01 -13.82 6.09
N LYS A 255 -4.11 -12.85 6.27
CA LYS A 255 -4.21 -11.57 5.55
C LYS A 255 -3.84 -11.77 4.10
N LEU A 256 -4.66 -11.27 3.20
CA LEU A 256 -4.43 -11.32 1.77
C LEU A 256 -3.91 -9.97 1.31
N LEU A 257 -2.74 -9.95 0.66
CA LEU A 257 -2.32 -8.80 -0.14
C LEU A 257 -2.90 -8.99 -1.53
N PRO A 258 -3.91 -8.19 -1.94
CA PRO A 258 -4.50 -8.33 -3.26
C PRO A 258 -3.44 -8.19 -4.33
N ALA A 259 -3.57 -9.00 -5.38
CA ALA A 259 -2.76 -8.83 -6.58
C ALA A 259 -3.03 -7.42 -7.11
N LEU A 260 -1.95 -6.73 -7.46
CA LEU A 260 -2.10 -5.45 -8.12
C LEU A 260 -2.74 -5.69 -9.50
N PRO A 261 -3.63 -4.80 -9.99
CA PRO A 261 -4.29 -5.00 -11.28
C PRO A 261 -3.24 -5.10 -12.40
N GLU A 262 -3.04 -6.29 -12.95
CA GLU A 262 -2.07 -6.50 -14.03
C GLU A 262 -2.42 -5.60 -15.21
N TRP A 263 -1.59 -4.57 -15.42
CA TRP A 263 -1.68 -3.74 -16.60
C TRP A 263 -0.66 -4.25 -17.60
N GLU A 264 -0.99 -5.39 -18.20
CA GLU A 264 -0.21 -5.95 -19.30
C GLU A 264 -0.43 -5.07 -20.53
N MET A 265 0.52 -4.17 -20.77
CA MET A 265 0.57 -3.41 -21.99
C MET A 265 1.53 -4.12 -22.94
N SER A 266 1.04 -4.54 -24.10
CA SER A 266 1.91 -4.95 -25.20
C SER A 266 2.90 -3.82 -25.52
N ALA A 267 4.05 -4.15 -26.09
CA ALA A 267 5.05 -3.14 -26.47
C ALA A 267 4.45 -2.03 -27.38
N GLU A 268 3.46 -2.39 -28.20
CA GLU A 268 2.70 -1.46 -29.04
C GLU A 268 1.84 -0.51 -28.19
N VAL A 269 1.10 -1.02 -27.21
CA VAL A 269 0.28 -0.20 -26.31
C VAL A 269 1.15 0.72 -25.46
N GLN A 270 2.30 0.24 -24.99
CA GLN A 270 3.29 1.06 -24.29
C GLN A 270 3.78 2.22 -25.18
N ALA A 271 4.13 1.95 -26.44
CA ALA A 271 4.53 2.99 -27.38
C ALA A 271 3.39 3.99 -27.65
N ILE A 272 2.16 3.53 -27.80
CA ILE A 272 0.97 4.37 -28.00
C ILE A 272 0.73 5.27 -26.77
N VAL A 273 0.83 4.73 -25.56
CA VAL A 273 0.62 5.52 -24.33
C VAL A 273 1.75 6.53 -24.12
N ALA A 274 3.00 6.17 -24.36
CA ALA A 274 4.12 7.11 -24.33
C ALA A 274 3.93 8.24 -25.37
N LEU A 275 3.53 7.90 -26.60
CA LEU A 275 3.27 8.88 -27.66
C LEU A 275 2.07 9.78 -27.34
N SER A 276 0.98 9.20 -26.82
CA SER A 276 -0.21 9.95 -26.41
C SER A 276 0.13 10.92 -25.28
N SER A 277 0.90 10.47 -24.30
CA SER A 277 1.38 11.30 -23.19
C SER A 277 2.27 12.46 -23.68
N LEU A 278 3.17 12.19 -24.64
CA LEU A 278 3.97 13.21 -25.31
C LEU A 278 3.09 14.25 -26.03
N ILE A 279 2.10 13.82 -26.81
CA ILE A 279 1.17 14.70 -27.54
C ILE A 279 0.36 15.56 -26.57
N ILE A 280 -0.14 14.98 -25.48
CA ILE A 280 -0.87 15.72 -24.43
C ILE A 280 0.07 16.76 -23.79
N GLY A 281 1.31 16.39 -23.45
CA GLY A 281 2.31 17.32 -22.93
C GLY A 281 2.58 18.50 -23.88
N ILE A 282 2.70 18.22 -25.19
CA ILE A 282 2.82 19.25 -26.23
C ILE A 282 1.56 20.14 -26.25
N GLY A 283 0.37 19.54 -26.29
CA GLY A 283 -0.90 20.27 -26.32
C GLY A 283 -1.07 21.21 -25.13
N CYS A 284 -0.80 20.73 -23.91
CA CYS A 284 -0.81 21.54 -22.70
C CYS A 284 0.19 22.71 -22.78
N ALA A 285 1.41 22.46 -23.26
CA ALA A 285 2.42 23.51 -23.40
C ALA A 285 2.08 24.52 -24.52
N VAL A 286 1.44 24.10 -25.60
CA VAL A 286 0.94 25.00 -26.66
C VAL A 286 -0.19 25.87 -26.13
N VAL A 287 -1.18 25.30 -25.45
CA VAL A 287 -2.28 26.05 -24.82
C VAL A 287 -1.74 27.04 -23.79
N TYR A 288 -0.79 26.61 -22.97
CA TYR A 288 -0.10 27.50 -22.02
C TYR A 288 0.64 28.64 -22.73
N SER A 289 1.41 28.33 -23.77
CA SER A 289 2.19 29.33 -24.50
C SER A 289 1.31 30.29 -25.31
N SER A 290 0.18 29.83 -25.86
CA SER A 290 -0.75 30.66 -26.64
C SER A 290 -1.55 31.62 -25.76
N THR A 291 -2.03 31.12 -24.62
CA THR A 291 -2.75 31.93 -23.62
C THR A 291 -1.84 33.01 -23.03
N MET A 292 -0.60 32.67 -22.69
CA MET A 292 0.36 33.65 -22.14
C MET A 292 0.97 34.57 -23.20
N GLY A 293 1.12 34.10 -24.45
CA GLY A 293 1.82 34.86 -25.49
C GLY A 293 0.99 35.95 -26.17
N SER A 294 -0.32 35.73 -26.31
CA SER A 294 -1.19 36.57 -27.16
C SER A 294 -1.57 37.92 -26.55
N GLU A 295 -1.64 38.05 -25.22
CA GLU A 295 -2.00 39.32 -24.57
C GLU A 295 -0.86 40.36 -24.56
N THR A 296 0.39 39.88 -24.54
CA THR A 296 1.58 40.75 -24.51
C THR A 296 1.79 41.53 -25.81
N GLN A 297 1.66 40.87 -26.96
CA GLN A 297 1.96 41.49 -28.27
C GLN A 297 0.89 42.49 -28.69
N ASN A 298 -0.39 42.12 -28.53
CA ASN A 298 -1.53 43.00 -28.85
C ASN A 298 -1.54 44.27 -28.01
N SER A 299 -1.18 44.18 -26.72
CA SER A 299 -1.15 45.36 -25.84
C SER A 299 -0.03 46.35 -26.17
N ILE A 300 1.07 45.88 -26.76
CA ILE A 300 2.19 46.76 -27.16
C ILE A 300 1.82 47.46 -28.47
N GLU A 301 1.23 46.73 -29.44
CA GLU A 301 0.76 47.31 -30.70
C GLU A 301 -0.36 48.33 -30.50
N ASP A 302 -1.30 48.07 -29.57
CA ASP A 302 -2.37 49.01 -29.21
C ASP A 302 -1.81 50.29 -28.54
N LYS A 303 -0.85 50.16 -27.61
CA LYS A 303 -0.29 51.32 -26.88
C LYS A 303 0.65 52.18 -27.71
N LEU A 304 1.33 51.60 -28.70
CA LEU A 304 2.22 52.34 -29.59
C LEU A 304 1.47 53.02 -30.75
N GLY A 305 0.13 52.85 -30.85
CA GLY A 305 -0.65 53.37 -31.97
C GLY A 305 -0.33 52.72 -33.33
N ILE A 306 0.60 51.76 -33.37
CA ILE A 306 1.03 51.06 -34.58
C ILE A 306 -0.13 50.29 -35.20
N LYS A 307 -1.04 49.77 -34.37
CA LYS A 307 -2.22 49.06 -34.85
C LYS A 307 -3.20 49.98 -35.57
N ALA A 308 -3.36 51.23 -35.11
CA ALA A 308 -4.18 52.20 -35.82
C ALA A 308 -3.61 52.51 -37.22
N GLU A 309 -2.29 52.60 -37.37
CA GLU A 309 -1.65 52.83 -38.68
C GLU A 309 -1.72 51.59 -39.60
N LYS A 310 -1.61 50.39 -39.02
CA LYS A 310 -1.70 49.10 -39.75
C LYS A 310 -3.14 48.77 -40.15
N ASP A 311 -4.10 49.06 -39.27
CA ASP A 311 -5.52 48.92 -39.52
C ASP A 311 -6.01 50.01 -40.47
N GLU A 312 -5.49 51.25 -40.43
CA GLU A 312 -5.78 52.28 -41.45
C GLU A 312 -5.25 51.87 -42.84
N LYS A 313 -4.06 51.24 -42.90
CA LYS A 313 -3.52 50.66 -44.15
C LYS A 313 -4.32 49.43 -44.62
N ARG A 314 -4.88 48.62 -43.71
CA ARG A 314 -5.73 47.46 -44.06
C ARG A 314 -7.16 47.86 -44.44
N LEU A 315 -7.74 48.87 -43.78
CA LEU A 315 -9.05 49.45 -44.12
C LEU A 315 -9.05 50.07 -45.51
N LYS A 316 -7.95 50.72 -45.93
CA LYS A 316 -7.81 51.23 -47.31
C LYS A 316 -7.65 50.12 -48.38
N THR A 317 -7.42 48.86 -47.98
CA THR A 317 -7.19 47.74 -48.91
C THR A 317 -8.36 46.74 -48.94
N ASN A 318 -9.32 46.79 -48.02
CA ASN A 318 -10.33 45.74 -47.88
C ASN A 318 -11.77 46.24 -47.66
N GLU A 319 -12.12 47.39 -48.23
CA GLU A 319 -13.37 48.11 -48.00
C GLU A 319 -14.60 47.53 -48.75
N ARG A 320 -14.68 46.22 -49.01
CA ARG A 320 -15.86 45.67 -49.72
C ARG A 320 -16.53 44.39 -49.20
N ASN A 321 -16.08 43.72 -48.14
CA ASN A 321 -16.72 42.45 -47.75
C ASN A 321 -16.88 42.13 -46.25
N GLU A 322 -16.65 43.06 -45.31
CA GLU A 322 -16.63 42.72 -43.87
C GLU A 322 -17.55 43.56 -42.95
N GLN A 323 -18.63 44.13 -43.47
CA GLN A 323 -19.49 45.01 -42.64
C GLN A 323 -20.44 44.28 -41.68
N ASP A 324 -20.81 43.01 -41.91
CA ASP A 324 -21.78 42.31 -41.05
C ASP A 324 -21.16 41.34 -40.02
N ILE A 325 -19.94 40.85 -40.23
CA ILE A 325 -19.27 39.92 -39.31
C ILE A 325 -18.47 40.67 -38.23
N GLY A 326 -17.94 41.86 -38.54
CA GLY A 326 -17.15 42.67 -37.63
C GLY A 326 -17.93 43.22 -36.42
N PHE A 327 -19.23 43.47 -36.57
CA PHE A 327 -20.06 43.99 -35.48
C PHE A 327 -20.36 42.94 -34.40
N ILE A 328 -20.56 41.67 -34.79
CA ILE A 328 -20.84 40.58 -33.85
C ILE A 328 -19.55 40.18 -33.10
N ILE A 329 -18.40 40.13 -33.79
CA ILE A 329 -17.09 39.81 -33.18
C ILE A 329 -16.57 40.96 -32.32
N GLY A 330 -16.80 42.21 -32.73
CA GLY A 330 -16.44 43.42 -31.97
C GLY A 330 -17.21 43.53 -30.64
N LYS A 331 -18.49 43.14 -30.64
CA LYS A 331 -19.34 43.19 -29.44
C LYS A 331 -19.10 42.01 -28.47
N LEU A 332 -18.73 40.83 -28.97
CA LEU A 332 -18.30 39.72 -28.11
C LEU A 332 -16.90 39.94 -27.49
N SER A 333 -16.01 40.66 -28.17
CA SER A 333 -14.63 40.83 -27.71
C SER A 333 -14.44 41.91 -26.65
N SER A 334 -15.37 42.85 -26.52
CA SER A 334 -15.30 44.00 -25.61
C SER A 334 -16.00 43.78 -24.26
N ILE A 335 -16.90 42.80 -24.13
CA ILE A 335 -17.76 42.67 -22.93
C ILE A 335 -17.20 41.78 -21.81
N SER A 336 -16.37 40.74 -22.03
CA SER A 336 -15.97 39.91 -20.86
C SER A 336 -14.74 39.01 -20.98
N LYS A 337 -13.78 39.27 -21.89
CA LYS A 337 -12.64 38.34 -22.11
C LYS A 337 -11.82 37.95 -20.85
N LYS A 338 -11.76 38.81 -19.82
CA LYS A 338 -11.02 38.53 -18.56
C LYS A 338 -11.83 37.82 -17.47
N GLY A 339 -13.14 38.03 -17.43
CA GLY A 339 -14.04 37.32 -16.51
C GLY A 339 -14.48 35.96 -17.07
N LEU A 340 -14.60 35.86 -18.39
CA LEU A 340 -15.07 34.67 -19.08
C LEU A 340 -14.06 33.51 -18.99
N MET A 341 -12.75 33.75 -19.15
CA MET A 341 -11.76 32.67 -19.04
C MET A 341 -11.63 32.09 -17.62
N ILE A 342 -11.64 32.96 -16.60
CA ILE A 342 -11.60 32.52 -15.21
C ILE A 342 -12.92 31.83 -14.85
N GLY A 343 -14.05 32.37 -15.34
CA GLY A 343 -15.37 31.78 -15.17
C GLY A 343 -15.50 30.41 -15.84
N THR A 344 -14.99 30.23 -17.07
CA THR A 344 -15.06 28.97 -17.81
C THR A 344 -14.15 27.89 -17.21
N LEU A 345 -12.97 28.24 -16.71
CA LEU A 345 -12.11 27.31 -15.98
C LEU A 345 -12.73 26.92 -14.62
N ALA A 346 -13.35 27.86 -13.92
CA ALA A 346 -14.08 27.58 -12.67
C ALA A 346 -15.32 26.71 -12.89
N THR A 347 -16.06 26.90 -13.99
CA THR A 347 -17.21 26.04 -14.32
C THR A 347 -16.79 24.66 -14.81
N LEU A 348 -15.74 24.53 -15.65
CA LEU A 348 -15.16 23.23 -16.01
C LEU A 348 -14.71 22.45 -14.76
N TYR A 349 -14.15 23.15 -13.78
CA TYR A 349 -13.80 22.58 -12.48
C TYR A 349 -15.04 22.14 -11.67
N ALA A 350 -16.04 23.01 -11.53
CA ALA A 350 -17.28 22.65 -10.83
C ALA A 350 -17.90 21.41 -11.46
N VAL A 351 -17.90 21.32 -12.80
CA VAL A 351 -18.36 20.15 -13.54
C VAL A 351 -17.50 18.92 -13.26
N ALA A 352 -16.16 19.00 -13.28
CA ALA A 352 -15.30 17.85 -12.97
C ALA A 352 -15.47 17.35 -11.52
N THR A 353 -15.66 18.27 -10.57
CA THR A 353 -15.86 17.94 -9.15
C THR A 353 -17.24 17.32 -8.93
N ILE A 354 -18.28 17.88 -9.55
CA ILE A 354 -19.64 17.32 -9.55
C ILE A 354 -19.63 15.95 -10.23
N LEU A 355 -18.93 15.78 -11.35
CA LEU A 355 -18.79 14.49 -12.02
C LEU A 355 -18.08 13.45 -11.15
N ALA A 356 -17.02 13.83 -10.42
CA ALA A 356 -16.36 12.92 -9.49
C ALA A 356 -17.31 12.50 -8.34
N VAL A 357 -18.06 13.45 -7.77
CA VAL A 357 -19.08 13.16 -6.74
C VAL A 357 -20.18 12.25 -7.31
N VAL A 358 -20.69 12.55 -8.50
CA VAL A 358 -21.69 11.72 -9.19
C VAL A 358 -21.13 10.34 -9.55
N SER A 359 -19.85 10.19 -9.88
CA SER A 359 -19.25 8.87 -10.13
C SER A 359 -19.14 8.04 -8.85
N ILE A 360 -18.81 8.66 -7.72
CA ILE A 360 -18.74 7.98 -6.41
C ILE A 360 -20.15 7.51 -5.99
N PHE A 361 -21.14 8.40 -6.04
CA PHE A 361 -22.48 8.10 -5.52
C PHE A 361 -23.41 7.43 -6.54
N GLY A 362 -23.22 7.69 -7.83
CA GLY A 362 -24.13 7.26 -8.90
C GLY A 362 -23.65 6.04 -9.69
N LEU A 363 -22.34 5.85 -9.88
CA LEU A 363 -21.81 4.78 -10.74
C LEU A 363 -21.25 3.58 -9.98
N LYS A 364 -21.03 3.68 -8.67
CA LYS A 364 -20.39 2.64 -7.84
C LYS A 364 -19.06 2.11 -8.40
N SER A 365 -18.38 2.86 -9.28
CA SER A 365 -17.03 2.54 -9.76
C SER A 365 -16.05 3.55 -9.18
N SER A 366 -15.33 3.09 -8.16
CA SER A 366 -14.29 3.85 -7.49
C SER A 366 -13.08 4.09 -8.40
N GLU A 367 -12.85 3.23 -9.39
CA GLU A 367 -11.78 3.38 -10.38
C GLU A 367 -12.00 4.62 -11.27
N ILE A 368 -13.22 4.79 -11.79
CA ILE A 368 -13.57 5.96 -12.62
C ILE A 368 -13.48 7.23 -11.79
N ALA A 369 -13.98 7.20 -10.54
CA ALA A 369 -13.89 8.34 -9.63
C ALA A 369 -12.44 8.76 -9.37
N MET A 370 -11.51 7.81 -9.19
CA MET A 370 -10.08 8.10 -9.05
C MET A 370 -9.49 8.77 -10.30
N VAL A 371 -9.83 8.29 -11.50
CA VAL A 371 -9.36 8.89 -12.76
C VAL A 371 -9.86 10.32 -12.90
N LEU A 372 -11.14 10.57 -12.60
CA LEU A 372 -11.73 11.91 -12.64
C LEU A 372 -11.09 12.86 -11.62
N LEU A 373 -10.86 12.41 -10.39
CA LEU A 373 -10.18 13.20 -9.36
C LEU A 373 -8.73 13.50 -9.74
N THR A 374 -8.03 12.56 -10.38
CA THR A 374 -6.67 12.77 -10.91
C THR A 374 -6.68 13.83 -12.01
N GLY A 375 -7.65 13.78 -12.93
CA GLY A 375 -7.86 14.81 -13.94
C GLY A 375 -8.16 16.18 -13.32
N ALA A 376 -9.00 16.22 -12.28
CA ALA A 376 -9.31 17.44 -11.54
C ALA A 376 -8.07 18.03 -10.84
N PHE A 377 -7.23 17.18 -10.24
CA PHE A 377 -5.95 17.58 -9.63
C PHE A 377 -5.04 18.26 -10.66
N LEU A 378 -4.81 17.62 -11.81
CA LEU A 378 -3.95 18.16 -12.88
C LEU A 378 -4.50 19.48 -13.46
N SER A 379 -5.82 19.56 -13.64
CA SER A 379 -6.49 20.79 -14.08
C SER A 379 -6.31 21.92 -13.07
N MET A 380 -6.44 21.64 -11.77
CA MET A 380 -6.27 22.65 -10.72
C MET A 380 -4.84 23.14 -10.60
N VAL A 381 -3.85 22.28 -10.77
CA VAL A 381 -2.45 22.72 -10.86
C VAL A 381 -2.24 23.61 -12.08
N THR A 382 -2.85 23.29 -13.22
CA THR A 382 -2.76 24.12 -14.44
C THR A 382 -3.42 25.49 -14.23
N ILE A 383 -4.62 25.54 -13.64
CA ILE A 383 -5.31 26.78 -13.27
C ILE A 383 -4.45 27.61 -12.32
N TRP A 384 -3.84 26.96 -11.32
CA TRP A 384 -2.95 27.61 -10.37
C TRP A 384 -1.76 28.28 -11.07
N VAL A 385 -1.11 27.58 -12.02
CA VAL A 385 -0.01 28.13 -12.83
C VAL A 385 -0.49 29.32 -13.69
N LEU A 386 -1.64 29.20 -14.35
CA LEU A 386 -2.20 30.26 -15.21
C LEU A 386 -2.59 31.51 -14.40
N LEU A 387 -3.27 31.34 -13.26
CA LEU A 387 -3.64 32.44 -12.38
C LEU A 387 -2.41 33.14 -11.80
N PHE A 388 -1.39 32.38 -11.42
CA PHE A 388 -0.13 32.95 -10.94
C PHE A 388 0.53 33.80 -12.04
N GLY A 389 0.57 33.30 -13.28
CA GLY A 389 1.07 34.06 -14.42
C GLY A 389 0.28 35.35 -14.66
N HIS A 390 -1.05 35.27 -14.62
CA HIS A 390 -1.92 36.43 -14.75
C HIS A 390 -1.72 37.48 -13.64
N PHE A 391 -1.59 37.04 -12.38
CA PHE A 391 -1.32 37.96 -11.26
C PHE A 391 0.06 38.62 -11.38
N THR A 392 1.05 37.88 -11.86
CA THR A 392 2.39 38.41 -12.15
C THR A 392 2.29 39.54 -13.17
N GLU A 393 1.66 39.26 -14.32
CA GLU A 393 1.47 40.24 -15.38
C GLU A 393 0.70 41.47 -14.89
N LYS A 394 -0.40 41.27 -14.19
CA LYS A 394 -1.23 42.35 -13.65
C LYS A 394 -0.45 43.23 -12.67
N THR A 395 0.37 42.63 -11.80
CA THR A 395 1.19 43.36 -10.81
C THR A 395 2.23 44.24 -11.51
N PHE A 396 2.92 43.71 -12.52
CA PHE A 396 3.83 44.55 -13.31
C PHE A 396 3.06 45.64 -14.04
N ARG A 397 1.96 45.32 -14.72
CA ARG A 397 1.19 46.30 -15.51
C ARG A 397 0.57 47.42 -14.67
N SER A 398 0.16 47.14 -13.42
CA SER A 398 -0.43 48.14 -12.52
C SER A 398 0.59 49.04 -11.82
N ASN A 399 1.91 48.84 -12.04
CA ASN A 399 2.97 49.53 -11.31
C ASN A 399 2.74 49.49 -9.78
N GLN A 400 2.35 48.33 -9.25
CA GLN A 400 2.26 48.13 -7.81
C GLN A 400 3.53 47.45 -7.31
N LEU A 401 4.14 48.03 -6.27
CA LEU A 401 5.39 47.53 -5.68
C LEU A 401 5.21 46.23 -4.89
N LYS A 402 3.99 45.96 -4.44
CA LYS A 402 3.64 44.76 -3.66
C LYS A 402 2.43 44.09 -4.28
N LEU A 403 2.46 42.76 -4.33
CA LEU A 403 1.28 41.97 -4.65
C LEU A 403 0.19 42.28 -3.62
N PRO A 404 -1.05 42.61 -4.03
CA PRO A 404 -2.13 42.81 -3.10
C PRO A 404 -2.38 41.51 -2.32
N ILE A 405 -2.71 41.66 -1.04
CA ILE A 405 -2.91 40.53 -0.10
C ILE A 405 -3.98 39.57 -0.62
N SER A 406 -5.01 40.09 -1.30
CA SER A 406 -6.07 39.29 -1.91
C SER A 406 -5.54 38.24 -2.89
N TYR A 407 -4.53 38.55 -3.72
CA TYR A 407 -3.96 37.57 -4.65
C TYR A 407 -3.18 36.47 -3.93
N LYS A 408 -2.49 36.80 -2.83
CA LYS A 408 -1.82 35.80 -1.99
C LYS A 408 -2.82 34.85 -1.34
N ILE A 409 -3.94 35.38 -0.85
CA ILE A 409 -5.02 34.59 -0.26
C ILE A 409 -5.66 33.68 -1.33
N ILE A 410 -5.95 34.19 -2.53
CA ILE A 410 -6.51 33.38 -3.63
C ILE A 410 -5.57 32.25 -4.02
N LEU A 411 -4.27 32.53 -4.21
CA LEU A 411 -3.28 31.51 -4.56
C LEU A 411 -3.17 30.43 -3.47
N LEU A 412 -3.12 30.82 -2.21
CA LEU A 412 -3.10 29.89 -1.08
C LEU A 412 -4.39 29.06 -1.00
N GLY A 413 -5.54 29.70 -1.21
CA GLY A 413 -6.84 29.02 -1.24
C GLY A 413 -6.90 27.95 -2.32
N ILE A 414 -6.43 28.25 -3.53
CA ILE A 414 -6.34 27.26 -4.62
C ILE A 414 -5.37 26.14 -4.26
N SER A 415 -4.22 26.43 -3.64
CA SER A 415 -3.29 25.40 -3.16
C SER A 415 -3.94 24.47 -2.13
N ILE A 416 -4.75 24.99 -1.21
CA ILE A 416 -5.52 24.17 -0.26
C ILE A 416 -6.54 23.32 -0.99
N ILE A 417 -7.24 23.86 -1.99
CA ILE A 417 -8.21 23.08 -2.78
C ILE A 417 -7.51 21.95 -3.57
N ILE A 418 -6.36 22.22 -4.18
CA ILE A 418 -5.55 21.17 -4.83
C ILE A 418 -5.23 20.05 -3.84
N TYR A 419 -4.84 20.40 -2.61
CA TYR A 419 -4.60 19.42 -1.56
C TYR A 419 -5.85 18.63 -1.17
N VAL A 420 -7.02 19.28 -1.06
CA VAL A 420 -8.30 18.60 -0.79
C VAL A 420 -8.61 17.59 -1.89
N VAL A 421 -8.43 17.95 -3.17
CA VAL A 421 -8.62 17.01 -4.29
C VAL A 421 -7.64 15.84 -4.19
N LEU A 422 -6.37 16.10 -3.89
CA LEU A 422 -5.36 15.07 -3.67
C LEU A 422 -5.75 14.13 -2.52
N PHE A 423 -6.21 14.68 -1.39
CA PHE A 423 -6.70 13.92 -0.25
C PHE A 423 -7.92 13.07 -0.61
N SER A 424 -8.85 13.61 -1.39
CA SER A 424 -10.02 12.87 -1.91
C SER A 424 -9.62 11.66 -2.77
N ILE A 425 -8.52 11.73 -3.52
CA ILE A 425 -8.00 10.56 -4.26
C ILE A 425 -7.67 9.41 -3.29
N PHE A 426 -7.03 9.71 -2.16
CA PHE A 426 -6.72 8.69 -1.14
C PHE A 426 -7.97 8.14 -0.45
N LEU A 427 -8.98 9.00 -0.20
CA LEU A 427 -10.26 8.58 0.38
C LEU A 427 -11.03 7.65 -0.56
N VAL A 428 -11.13 8.00 -1.84
CA VAL A 428 -11.78 7.15 -2.85
C VAL A 428 -10.98 5.88 -3.05
N GLY A 429 -9.65 5.96 -3.14
CA GLY A 429 -8.78 4.80 -3.23
C GLY A 429 -8.98 3.82 -2.06
N ASN A 430 -9.34 4.29 -0.87
CA ASN A 430 -9.63 3.42 0.28
C ASN A 430 -10.81 2.46 0.07
N THR A 431 -11.66 2.72 -0.93
CA THR A 431 -12.77 1.84 -1.32
C THR A 431 -12.33 0.71 -2.26
N ILE A 432 -11.12 0.78 -2.82
CA ILE A 432 -10.54 -0.24 -3.70
C ILE A 432 -9.63 -1.13 -2.87
N ALA A 433 -9.88 -2.44 -2.86
CA ALA A 433 -9.20 -3.38 -1.96
C ALA A 433 -7.66 -3.35 -2.11
N TRP A 434 -7.14 -3.43 -3.33
CA TRP A 434 -5.68 -3.40 -3.55
C TRP A 434 -5.07 -2.07 -3.11
N TRP A 435 -5.73 -0.94 -3.34
CA TRP A 435 -5.24 0.37 -2.91
C TRP A 435 -5.29 0.50 -1.38
N ARG A 436 -6.37 0.07 -0.76
CA ARG A 436 -6.52 0.04 0.70
C ARG A 436 -5.34 -0.68 1.34
N VAL A 437 -5.07 -1.91 0.92
CA VAL A 437 -4.01 -2.73 1.54
C VAL A 437 -2.60 -2.24 1.18
N ARG A 438 -2.33 -1.98 -0.11
CA ARG A 438 -0.96 -1.66 -0.58
C ARG A 438 -0.55 -0.21 -0.34
N VAL A 439 -1.50 0.72 -0.36
CA VAL A 439 -1.23 2.17 -0.27
C VAL A 439 -1.62 2.73 1.10
N ASN A 440 -2.79 2.34 1.64
CA ASN A 440 -3.31 2.96 2.85
C ASN A 440 -2.94 2.23 4.15
N GLU A 441 -2.93 0.89 4.17
CA GLU A 441 -2.69 0.11 5.40
C GLU A 441 -1.24 0.15 5.87
N LEU A 442 -0.29 0.41 4.97
CA LEU A 442 1.06 0.86 5.33
C LEU A 442 0.91 2.20 6.06
N SER A 443 0.73 2.14 7.37
CA SER A 443 0.37 3.28 8.20
C SER A 443 1.41 3.49 9.29
N TYR A 444 1.66 4.75 9.60
CA TYR A 444 2.34 5.11 10.83
C TYR A 444 1.32 5.10 11.96
N ASN A 445 1.62 4.38 13.04
CA ASN A 445 0.85 4.45 14.26
C ASN A 445 1.45 5.54 15.15
N ILE A 446 0.81 6.72 15.18
CA ILE A 446 1.23 7.85 16.01
C ILE A 446 0.13 8.06 17.05
N ALA A 447 0.43 7.75 18.32
CA ALA A 447 -0.51 7.90 19.44
C ALA A 447 -1.86 7.18 19.24
N GLY A 448 -1.85 6.00 18.61
CA GLY A 448 -3.07 5.20 18.35
C GLY A 448 -3.81 5.60 17.07
N ILE A 449 -3.43 6.70 16.43
CA ILE A 449 -3.99 7.12 15.13
C ILE A 449 -3.15 6.47 14.03
N ARG A 450 -3.79 5.64 13.19
CA ARG A 450 -3.17 5.05 12.01
C ARG A 450 -3.30 6.02 10.84
N ILE A 451 -2.18 6.62 10.43
CA ILE A 451 -2.15 7.53 9.28
C ILE A 451 -1.41 6.85 8.13
N PRO A 452 -1.98 6.75 6.93
CA PRO A 452 -1.29 6.17 5.78
C PRO A 452 0.07 6.83 5.51
N ARG A 453 1.10 6.00 5.38
CA ARG A 453 2.48 6.42 5.07
C ARG A 453 2.57 7.11 3.73
N ALA A 454 1.85 6.61 2.73
CA ALA A 454 1.78 7.24 1.41
C ALA A 454 1.15 8.65 1.52
N LEU A 455 0.03 8.78 2.24
CA LEU A 455 -0.64 10.07 2.41
C LEU A 455 0.24 11.09 3.14
N THR A 456 0.90 10.71 4.23
CA THR A 456 1.79 11.62 4.99
C THR A 456 2.98 12.08 4.14
N THR A 457 3.58 11.17 3.38
CA THR A 457 4.72 11.49 2.50
C THR A 457 4.29 12.43 1.37
N VAL A 458 3.16 12.13 0.72
CA VAL A 458 2.59 12.95 -0.35
C VAL A 458 2.14 14.32 0.16
N THR A 459 1.51 14.38 1.34
CA THR A 459 1.12 15.63 2.02
C THR A 459 2.32 16.51 2.30
N THR A 460 3.38 15.92 2.86
CA THR A 460 4.62 16.63 3.18
C THR A 460 5.30 17.15 1.92
N ALA A 461 5.40 16.31 0.88
CA ALA A 461 5.94 16.70 -0.42
C ALA A 461 5.10 17.79 -1.09
N PHE A 462 3.78 17.72 -1.00
CA PHE A 462 2.86 18.71 -1.52
C PHE A 462 3.07 20.07 -0.88
N PHE A 463 2.97 20.15 0.45
CA PHE A 463 3.08 21.43 1.17
C PHE A 463 4.48 22.02 1.05
N SER A 464 5.54 21.21 1.18
CA SER A 464 6.90 21.69 1.00
C SER A 464 7.12 22.24 -0.41
N SER A 465 6.69 21.51 -1.44
CA SER A 465 6.92 21.92 -2.83
C SER A 465 6.08 23.13 -3.22
N ILE A 466 4.78 23.19 -2.86
CA ILE A 466 3.92 24.32 -3.22
C ILE A 466 4.30 25.60 -2.47
N LEU A 467 4.72 25.50 -1.20
CA LEU A 467 5.20 26.63 -0.41
C LEU A 467 6.53 27.15 -0.96
N LEU A 468 7.49 26.26 -1.24
CA LEU A 468 8.78 26.65 -1.84
C LEU A 468 8.57 27.28 -3.21
N LEU A 469 7.68 26.72 -4.01
CA LEU A 469 7.39 27.22 -5.35
C LEU A 469 6.75 28.61 -5.26
N THR A 470 5.68 28.77 -4.47
CA THR A 470 5.00 30.05 -4.23
C THR A 470 5.95 31.10 -3.64
N TRP A 471 6.76 30.73 -2.65
CA TRP A 471 7.70 31.66 -2.02
C TRP A 471 8.83 32.07 -2.97
N SER A 472 9.40 31.11 -3.71
CA SER A 472 10.47 31.39 -4.67
C SER A 472 10.01 32.31 -5.79
N THR A 473 8.80 32.12 -6.31
CA THR A 473 8.23 32.95 -7.37
C THR A 473 7.84 34.32 -6.86
N LEU A 474 7.26 34.42 -5.65
CA LEU A 474 6.98 35.72 -5.02
C LEU A 474 8.26 36.51 -4.73
N LYS A 475 9.33 35.85 -4.30
CA LYS A 475 10.64 36.48 -4.06
C LYS A 475 11.27 36.97 -5.36
N GLU A 476 11.23 36.14 -6.41
CA GLU A 476 11.73 36.48 -7.74
C GLU A 476 10.94 37.67 -8.34
N LEU A 477 9.62 37.65 -8.19
CA LEU A 477 8.74 38.73 -8.56
C LEU A 477 9.08 40.02 -7.82
N SER A 478 9.10 39.99 -6.49
CA SER A 478 9.44 41.16 -5.66
C SER A 478 10.78 41.77 -6.06
N LYS A 479 11.82 40.95 -6.26
CA LYS A 479 13.15 41.41 -6.67
C LYS A 479 13.11 42.10 -8.03
N LYS A 480 12.43 41.50 -9.01
CA LYS A 480 12.31 42.06 -10.37
C LYS A 480 11.44 43.31 -10.41
N THR A 481 10.43 43.39 -9.56
CA THR A 481 9.61 44.58 -9.41
C THR A 481 10.43 45.72 -8.79
N GLU A 482 11.23 45.45 -7.77
CA GLU A 482 12.14 46.43 -7.14
C GLU A 482 13.20 46.95 -8.13
N GLU A 483 13.89 46.05 -8.86
CA GLU A 483 14.81 46.42 -9.95
C GLU A 483 14.13 47.31 -11.01
N PHE A 484 12.86 47.04 -11.31
CA PHE A 484 12.06 47.85 -12.23
C PHE A 484 11.75 49.24 -11.65
N PHE A 485 11.35 49.34 -10.39
CA PHE A 485 11.09 50.63 -9.73
C PHE A 485 12.36 51.47 -9.61
N GLU A 486 13.49 50.87 -9.26
CA GLU A 486 14.78 51.54 -9.24
C GLU A 486 15.13 52.09 -10.64
N SER A 487 14.88 51.32 -11.71
CA SER A 487 15.07 51.80 -13.08
C SER A 487 14.13 52.94 -13.49
N MET A 488 12.90 52.97 -12.96
CA MET A 488 11.98 54.10 -13.15
C MET A 488 12.44 55.34 -12.38
N GLU A 489 12.95 55.18 -11.16
CA GLU A 489 13.46 56.29 -10.34
C GLU A 489 14.76 56.89 -10.92
N LEU A 490 15.55 56.08 -11.62
CA LEU A 490 16.74 56.51 -12.35
C LEU A 490 16.42 57.16 -13.71
N ASN A 491 15.15 57.29 -14.08
CA ASN A 491 14.67 57.92 -15.33
C ASN A 491 15.35 57.34 -16.58
N GLU A 492 15.48 56.01 -16.63
CA GLU A 492 15.94 55.33 -17.84
C GLU A 492 14.97 55.56 -19.01
N ASN A 493 15.45 55.41 -20.26
CA ASN A 493 14.62 55.58 -21.44
C ASN A 493 13.31 54.75 -21.34
N PRO A 494 12.12 55.36 -21.49
CA PRO A 494 10.84 54.69 -21.27
C PRO A 494 10.62 53.47 -22.16
N LEU A 495 11.24 53.45 -23.36
CA LEU A 495 11.23 52.29 -24.24
C LEU A 495 12.03 51.12 -23.67
N LYS A 496 13.22 51.40 -23.11
CA LYS A 496 14.06 50.38 -22.45
C LYS A 496 13.40 49.87 -21.16
N ILE A 497 12.70 50.75 -20.44
CA ILE A 497 11.90 50.38 -19.27
C ILE A 497 10.77 49.43 -19.67
N ALA A 498 10.03 49.75 -20.73
CA ALA A 498 8.96 48.89 -21.26
C ALA A 498 9.52 47.53 -21.75
N GLU A 499 10.65 47.53 -22.45
CA GLU A 499 11.32 46.32 -22.94
C GLU A 499 11.81 45.43 -21.78
N ARG A 500 12.49 46.00 -20.77
CA ARG A 500 12.92 45.25 -19.57
C ARG A 500 11.73 44.71 -18.79
N LYS A 501 10.64 45.48 -18.68
CA LYS A 501 9.40 45.06 -18.03
C LYS A 501 8.83 43.83 -18.72
N GLU A 502 8.68 43.90 -20.03
CA GLU A 502 8.17 42.81 -20.85
C GLU A 502 9.06 41.57 -20.77
N LYS A 503 10.38 41.75 -20.85
CA LYS A 503 11.36 40.67 -20.68
C LYS A 503 11.29 40.04 -19.29
N SER A 504 11.06 40.83 -18.24
CA SER A 504 10.94 40.35 -16.86
C SER A 504 9.63 39.60 -16.64
N ILE A 505 8.50 40.10 -17.15
CA ILE A 505 7.20 39.40 -17.13
C ILE A 505 7.36 38.04 -17.80
N ASN A 506 7.88 38.01 -19.03
CA ASN A 506 8.05 36.77 -19.79
C ASN A 506 9.02 35.79 -19.11
N SER A 507 10.09 36.29 -18.50
CA SER A 507 11.03 35.46 -17.73
C SER A 507 10.35 34.81 -16.53
N ILE A 508 9.57 35.58 -15.75
CA ILE A 508 8.91 35.08 -14.55
C ILE A 508 7.78 34.12 -14.90
N VAL A 509 6.94 34.45 -15.89
CA VAL A 509 5.86 33.56 -16.37
C VAL A 509 6.43 32.23 -16.87
N ASN A 510 7.53 32.25 -17.65
CA ASN A 510 8.20 31.03 -18.08
C ASN A 510 8.82 30.25 -16.91
N SER A 511 9.39 30.94 -15.92
CA SER A 511 9.91 30.36 -14.68
C SER A 511 8.79 29.65 -13.90
N ILE A 512 7.62 30.29 -13.74
CA ILE A 512 6.45 29.71 -13.07
C ILE A 512 5.96 28.46 -13.80
N GLY A 513 5.82 28.50 -15.12
CA GLY A 513 5.41 27.34 -15.91
C GLY A 513 6.35 26.14 -15.75
N LYS A 514 7.67 26.37 -15.85
CA LYS A 514 8.69 25.33 -15.64
C LYS A 514 8.66 24.75 -14.22
N LYS A 515 8.57 25.62 -13.21
CA LYS A 515 8.47 25.20 -11.80
C LYS A 515 7.17 24.41 -11.56
N GLY A 516 6.05 24.80 -12.18
CA GLY A 516 4.77 24.09 -12.10
C GLY A 516 4.84 22.68 -12.66
N ILE A 517 5.48 22.50 -13.82
CA ILE A 517 5.74 21.16 -14.39
C ILE A 517 6.60 20.32 -13.44
N LEU A 518 7.71 20.90 -12.95
CA LEU A 518 8.60 20.22 -11.99
C LEU A 518 7.85 19.79 -10.73
N PHE A 519 6.94 20.62 -10.23
CA PHE A 519 6.08 20.31 -9.08
C PHE A 519 5.21 19.07 -9.34
N VAL A 520 4.51 19.00 -10.48
CA VAL A 520 3.70 17.82 -10.84
C VAL A 520 4.58 16.57 -10.93
N THR A 521 5.76 16.68 -11.55
CA THR A 521 6.70 15.56 -11.65
C THR A 521 7.18 15.09 -10.29
N ILE A 522 7.56 15.99 -9.37
CA ILE A 522 7.99 15.63 -8.01
C ILE A 522 6.88 14.91 -7.26
N ILE A 523 5.64 15.40 -7.33
CA ILE A 523 4.50 14.75 -6.67
C ILE A 523 4.23 13.36 -7.26
N GLY A 524 4.27 13.22 -8.59
CA GLY A 524 4.13 11.91 -9.24
C GLY A 524 5.21 10.92 -8.81
N VAL A 525 6.48 11.35 -8.77
CA VAL A 525 7.60 10.53 -8.30
C VAL A 525 7.42 10.14 -6.83
N VAL A 526 7.04 11.09 -5.97
CA VAL A 526 6.80 10.80 -4.55
C VAL A 526 5.66 9.80 -4.37
N ILE A 527 4.57 9.89 -5.13
CA ILE A 527 3.47 8.90 -5.07
C ILE A 527 3.99 7.49 -5.42
N ILE A 528 4.80 7.36 -6.47
CA ILE A 528 5.37 6.07 -6.90
C ILE A 528 6.28 5.48 -5.83
N PHE A 529 7.15 6.28 -5.21
CA PHE A 529 8.11 5.79 -4.21
C PHE A 529 7.55 5.65 -2.79
N ALA A 530 6.52 6.42 -2.44
CA ALA A 530 5.91 6.37 -1.12
C ALA A 530 4.92 5.21 -0.96
N SER A 531 4.59 4.52 -2.06
CA SER A 531 3.69 3.38 -2.11
C SER A 531 4.42 2.15 -2.63
N ASP A 532 3.82 0.97 -2.45
CA ASP A 532 4.28 -0.28 -3.08
C ASP A 532 4.02 -0.30 -4.60
N LEU A 533 3.70 0.85 -5.21
CA LEU A 533 3.53 1.03 -6.65
C LEU A 533 4.87 1.06 -7.39
N SER A 534 6.00 0.73 -6.74
CA SER A 534 7.28 0.59 -7.44
C SER A 534 7.23 -0.47 -8.54
N ILE A 535 6.34 -1.47 -8.40
CA ILE A 535 6.05 -2.44 -9.47
C ILE A 535 5.54 -1.73 -10.73
N TYR A 536 4.74 -0.68 -10.56
CA TYR A 536 4.26 0.19 -11.65
C TYR A 536 5.17 1.38 -11.95
N ALA A 537 6.34 1.48 -11.32
CA ALA A 537 7.24 2.60 -11.58
C ALA A 537 7.57 2.68 -13.07
N ASN A 538 7.72 1.54 -13.75
CA ASN A 538 7.97 1.51 -15.19
C ASN A 538 6.79 2.08 -15.99
N GLN A 539 5.54 1.67 -15.76
CA GLN A 539 4.38 2.25 -16.46
C GLN A 539 4.15 3.73 -16.09
N GLY A 540 4.31 4.08 -14.81
CA GLY A 540 4.19 5.47 -14.35
C GLY A 540 5.24 6.38 -15.00
N MET A 541 6.49 5.93 -15.06
CA MET A 541 7.59 6.65 -15.74
C MET A 541 7.35 6.74 -17.24
N LEU A 542 6.75 5.71 -17.85
CA LEU A 542 6.37 5.71 -19.27
C LEU A 542 5.30 6.75 -19.61
N ILE A 543 4.48 7.17 -18.64
CA ILE A 543 3.54 8.29 -18.82
C ILE A 543 4.22 9.61 -18.47
N VAL A 544 4.86 9.71 -17.30
CA VAL A 544 5.38 10.98 -16.76
C VAL A 544 6.55 11.54 -17.56
N ILE A 545 7.49 10.69 -18.01
CA ILE A 545 8.69 11.16 -18.74
C ILE A 545 8.30 11.75 -20.11
N PRO A 546 7.53 11.06 -20.98
CA PRO A 546 7.14 11.63 -22.27
C PRO A 546 6.27 12.88 -22.13
N PHE A 547 5.37 12.93 -21.15
CA PHE A 547 4.59 14.15 -20.86
C PHE A 547 5.51 15.33 -20.54
N ALA A 548 6.42 15.15 -19.57
CA ALA A 548 7.33 16.20 -19.14
C ALA A 548 8.27 16.64 -20.27
N LEU A 549 8.80 15.70 -21.05
CA LEU A 549 9.61 15.98 -22.23
C LEU A 549 8.82 16.78 -23.27
N GLY A 550 7.61 16.35 -23.62
CA GLY A 550 6.74 17.04 -24.57
C GLY A 550 6.45 18.48 -24.15
N ALA A 551 6.09 18.66 -22.87
CA ALA A 551 5.82 19.98 -22.31
C ALA A 551 7.07 20.88 -22.31
N LEU A 552 8.21 20.38 -21.81
CA LEU A 552 9.45 21.15 -21.72
C LEU A 552 10.03 21.49 -23.10
N LEU A 553 10.00 20.55 -24.04
CA LEU A 553 10.55 20.72 -25.39
C LEU A 553 9.71 21.73 -26.18
N THR A 554 8.39 21.72 -25.99
CA THR A 554 7.48 22.73 -26.56
C THR A 554 7.74 24.11 -25.97
N LEU A 555 7.88 24.23 -24.65
CA LEU A 555 8.24 25.50 -23.99
C LEU A 555 9.62 26.00 -24.43
N PHE A 556 10.57 25.09 -24.65
CA PHE A 556 11.91 25.42 -25.12
C PHE A 556 11.88 25.92 -26.57
N ILE A 557 11.22 25.21 -27.49
CA ILE A 557 11.03 25.65 -28.88
C ILE A 557 10.33 27.00 -28.92
N TYR A 558 9.27 27.18 -28.13
CA TYR A 558 8.56 28.45 -28.02
C TYR A 558 9.49 29.57 -27.54
N SER A 559 10.32 29.30 -26.54
CA SER A 559 11.30 30.28 -26.03
C SER A 559 12.36 30.67 -27.07
N ILE A 560 12.79 29.74 -27.94
CA ILE A 560 13.74 30.03 -29.02
C ILE A 560 13.06 30.81 -30.14
N ARG A 561 11.85 30.42 -30.56
CA ARG A 561 11.10 31.13 -31.60
C ARG A 561 10.89 32.59 -31.22
N ARG A 562 10.47 32.85 -29.98
CA ARG A 562 10.35 34.23 -29.46
C ARG A 562 11.66 35.02 -29.47
N LYS A 563 12.80 34.38 -29.19
CA LYS A 563 14.10 35.06 -29.29
C LYS A 563 14.45 35.49 -30.72
N LYS A 564 13.96 34.77 -31.75
CA LYS A 564 14.19 35.15 -33.15
C LYS A 564 13.25 36.24 -33.64
N GLU A 565 12.08 36.37 -33.02
CA GLU A 565 11.06 37.38 -33.35
C GLU A 565 11.25 38.71 -32.60
N GLU A 566 12.34 38.90 -31.85
CA GLU A 566 12.71 40.21 -31.29
C GLU A 566 12.64 41.23 -32.44
N PRO A 567 11.64 42.13 -32.45
CA PRO A 567 11.32 42.87 -33.64
C PRO A 567 12.50 43.77 -33.94
N THR A 568 13.14 43.52 -35.08
CA THR A 568 14.14 44.40 -35.72
C THR A 568 13.63 45.84 -35.90
N ILE A 569 12.33 46.06 -35.66
CA ILE A 569 11.59 47.33 -35.70
C ILE A 569 12.15 48.36 -34.72
N GLN A 570 12.73 47.99 -33.56
CA GLN A 570 13.29 49.01 -32.65
C GLN A 570 14.70 49.51 -33.01
N LYS A 571 15.43 48.83 -33.92
CA LYS A 571 16.75 49.32 -34.32
C LYS A 571 16.71 50.50 -35.29
N ARG A 572 15.55 50.82 -35.89
CA ARG A 572 15.38 51.96 -36.81
C ARG A 572 14.70 53.20 -36.21
N LEU A 573 14.26 53.15 -34.96
CA LEU A 573 13.58 54.27 -34.27
C LEU A 573 14.43 54.85 -33.13
N LEU A 574 15.76 54.69 -33.21
CA LEU A 574 16.71 55.09 -32.16
C LEU A 574 17.57 56.30 -32.52
N ASP A 575 17.11 57.15 -33.44
CA ASP A 575 17.64 58.50 -33.65
C ASP A 575 16.51 59.54 -33.54
N ASN A 576 15.74 59.46 -32.45
CA ASN A 576 14.83 60.55 -32.11
C ASN A 576 15.70 61.77 -31.74
N THR A 577 16.02 62.57 -32.74
CA THR A 577 16.57 63.92 -32.59
C THR A 577 15.39 64.87 -32.69
N VAL A 578 15.19 65.70 -31.66
CA VAL A 578 14.26 66.83 -31.73
C VAL A 578 15.03 68.05 -32.20
N ILE A 579 14.43 68.86 -33.05
CA ILE A 579 15.02 70.14 -33.43
C ILE A 579 14.69 71.13 -32.31
N CYS A 580 15.72 71.71 -31.69
CA CYS A 580 15.51 72.69 -30.64
C CYS A 580 14.78 73.92 -31.21
N ALA A 581 13.61 74.25 -30.67
CA ALA A 581 12.82 75.40 -31.10
C ALA A 581 13.53 76.76 -30.94
N GLN A 582 14.65 76.80 -30.22
CA GLN A 582 15.39 78.01 -29.91
C GLN A 582 16.71 78.15 -30.66
N CYS A 583 17.47 77.07 -30.89
CA CYS A 583 18.72 77.15 -31.65
C CYS A 583 18.71 76.41 -32.99
N GLY A 584 17.60 75.76 -33.35
CA GLY A 584 17.45 75.05 -34.62
C GLY A 584 18.27 73.76 -34.73
N GLU A 585 19.08 73.43 -33.73
CA GLU A 585 19.94 72.25 -33.81
C GLU A 585 19.25 70.96 -33.42
N LYS A 586 19.64 69.88 -34.11
CA LYS A 586 19.19 68.53 -33.81
C LYS A 586 19.83 68.09 -32.50
N THR A 587 19.00 67.92 -31.48
CA THR A 587 19.42 67.48 -30.16
C THR A 587 18.70 66.20 -29.77
N ALA A 588 19.35 65.32 -29.01
CA ALA A 588 18.77 64.03 -28.66
C ALA A 588 17.46 64.20 -27.85
N LEU A 589 16.38 63.46 -28.18
CA LEU A 589 15.07 63.49 -27.46
C LEU A 589 15.19 63.10 -25.97
N SER A 590 16.36 62.65 -25.57
CA SER A 590 16.67 62.30 -24.20
C SER A 590 17.01 63.50 -23.31
N GLY A 591 17.24 64.70 -23.85
CA GLY A 591 17.56 65.90 -23.05
C GLY A 591 16.33 66.66 -22.56
N THR A 592 16.31 67.11 -21.29
CA THR A 592 15.33 68.10 -20.78
C THR A 592 15.69 69.54 -21.20
N TYR A 593 16.91 69.74 -21.68
CA TYR A 593 17.45 70.99 -22.21
C TYR A 593 18.24 70.65 -23.48
N CYS A 594 18.25 71.55 -24.46
CA CYS A 594 19.06 71.40 -25.66
C CYS A 594 20.55 71.41 -25.28
N GLU A 595 21.29 70.43 -25.78
CA GLU A 595 22.73 70.29 -25.50
C GLU A 595 23.60 71.41 -26.10
N PHE A 596 23.05 72.17 -27.06
CA PHE A 596 23.73 73.27 -27.72
C PHE A 596 23.42 74.64 -27.11
N CYS A 597 22.16 74.92 -26.76
CA CYS A 597 21.76 76.25 -26.30
C CYS A 597 21.26 76.32 -24.85
N GLY A 598 21.14 75.19 -24.16
CA GLY A 598 20.68 75.14 -22.77
C GLY A 598 19.20 75.47 -22.56
N ASN A 599 18.43 75.69 -23.64
CA ASN A 599 17.02 76.03 -23.53
C ASN A 599 16.15 74.79 -23.30
N ARG A 600 15.09 74.92 -22.50
CA ARG A 600 14.30 73.78 -22.02
C ARG A 600 13.52 73.15 -23.16
N LEU A 601 13.74 71.86 -23.40
CA LEU A 601 12.96 71.07 -24.35
C LEU A 601 11.68 70.63 -23.61
N LEU A 602 10.51 70.87 -24.21
CA LEU A 602 9.23 70.63 -23.54
C LEU A 602 8.94 69.15 -23.23
N SER A 603 9.82 68.20 -23.59
CA SER A 603 9.77 66.80 -23.13
C SER A 603 11.11 66.09 -23.42
N GLY A 604 11.78 65.47 -22.42
CA GLY A 604 12.93 64.57 -22.68
C GLY A 604 13.71 64.04 -21.45
N GLU A 605 14.00 62.72 -21.44
CA GLU A 605 14.76 61.96 -20.40
C GLU A 605 15.91 61.09 -20.95
N ARG A 606 17.01 60.97 -20.16
CA ARG A 606 18.43 61.23 -20.51
C ARG A 606 19.41 60.05 -20.70
N ALA A 607 20.59 60.42 -21.23
CA ALA A 607 21.82 59.64 -21.47
C ALA A 607 22.60 59.19 -20.20
N SER A 608 23.33 58.07 -20.34
CA SER A 608 23.86 57.21 -19.28
C SER A 608 25.36 57.33 -18.93
N ASN A 609 26.14 58.24 -19.55
CA ASN A 609 27.60 58.31 -19.30
C ASN A 609 28.07 59.73 -18.89
N GLY A 610 28.47 59.95 -17.63
CA GLY A 610 29.31 61.11 -17.26
C GLY A 610 29.51 61.46 -15.78
N ILE A 611 29.62 62.75 -15.45
CA ILE A 611 30.19 63.33 -14.20
C ILE A 611 29.15 63.37 -13.06
N LEU A 612 29.52 62.91 -11.85
CA LEU A 612 28.64 62.95 -10.67
C LEU A 612 28.54 64.39 -10.11
N CYS A 613 27.33 64.92 -9.92
CA CYS A 613 27.15 66.23 -9.29
C CYS A 613 27.42 66.15 -7.78
N GLU A 614 28.29 67.00 -7.24
CA GLU A 614 28.61 67.04 -5.81
C GLU A 614 27.41 67.39 -4.92
N ASN A 615 26.44 68.16 -5.45
CA ASN A 615 25.29 68.63 -4.69
C ASN A 615 24.17 67.57 -4.57
N CYS A 616 23.68 67.05 -5.71
CA CYS A 616 22.56 66.10 -5.71
C CYS A 616 22.96 64.63 -5.92
N LYS A 617 24.26 64.35 -6.07
CA LYS A 617 24.84 63.02 -6.29
C LYS A 617 24.32 62.29 -7.54
N LYS A 618 23.68 62.99 -8.48
CA LYS A 618 23.19 62.41 -9.74
C LYS A 618 24.23 62.55 -10.87
N ILE A 619 24.28 61.56 -11.76
CA ILE A 619 25.22 61.49 -12.89
C ILE A 619 24.76 62.43 -14.01
N ASN A 620 25.69 63.22 -14.55
CA ASN A 620 25.53 64.14 -15.68
C ASN A 620 26.37 63.67 -16.88
N ILE A 621 26.29 64.32 -18.04
CA ILE A 621 27.14 63.95 -19.19
C ILE A 621 28.56 64.55 -19.03
N ARG A 622 29.61 63.90 -19.58
CA ARG A 622 30.97 64.48 -19.60
C ARG A 622 30.97 65.76 -20.44
N GLY A 623 31.59 66.83 -19.92
CA GLY A 623 31.64 68.16 -20.55
C GLY A 623 30.43 69.07 -20.28
N GLY A 624 29.43 68.62 -19.50
CA GLY A 624 28.32 69.47 -19.10
C GLY A 624 28.76 70.53 -18.07
N LYS A 625 28.48 71.81 -18.33
CA LYS A 625 28.81 72.91 -17.39
C LYS A 625 27.95 72.91 -16.12
N PHE A 626 26.70 72.44 -16.21
CA PHE A 626 25.75 72.49 -15.09
C PHE A 626 25.04 71.16 -14.87
N CYS A 627 24.71 70.89 -13.61
CA CYS A 627 23.97 69.70 -13.20
C CYS A 627 22.54 69.77 -13.72
N ARG A 628 22.22 68.77 -14.51
CA ARG A 628 20.96 68.58 -15.22
C ARG A 628 19.75 68.31 -14.28
N HIS A 629 20.00 68.09 -12.99
CA HIS A 629 18.98 67.81 -11.96
C HIS A 629 18.81 68.91 -10.90
N CYS A 630 19.85 69.68 -10.59
CA CYS A 630 19.78 70.72 -9.54
C CYS A 630 20.36 72.09 -9.95
N GLY A 631 20.83 72.24 -11.19
CA GLY A 631 21.38 73.49 -11.73
C GLY A 631 22.80 73.84 -11.25
N THR A 632 23.37 73.10 -10.31
CA THR A 632 24.72 73.37 -9.76
C THR A 632 25.81 73.16 -10.80
N GLU A 633 26.74 74.10 -10.93
CA GLU A 633 27.88 74.01 -11.85
C GLU A 633 28.73 72.76 -11.58
N LEU A 634 29.14 72.06 -12.64
CA LEU A 634 29.93 70.83 -12.56
C LEU A 634 31.40 71.18 -12.81
N LYS A 635 32.28 70.83 -11.88
CA LYS A 635 33.71 71.02 -12.02
C LYS A 635 34.28 69.97 -12.98
N GLU A 636 34.95 70.41 -14.04
CA GLU A 636 35.68 69.50 -14.94
C GLU A 636 36.83 68.82 -14.20
N GLN A 637 36.78 67.49 -14.11
CA GLN A 637 37.94 66.69 -13.72
C GLN A 637 38.66 66.23 -14.99
N ASN A 638 39.81 66.85 -15.27
CA ASN A 638 40.74 66.43 -16.32
C ASN A 638 41.30 65.05 -15.99
N PHE A 639 40.75 64.00 -16.61
CA PHE A 639 41.36 62.68 -16.63
C PHE A 639 42.18 62.54 -17.91
N GLU A 640 43.51 62.68 -17.80
CA GLU A 640 44.44 62.35 -18.87
C GLU A 640 44.41 60.84 -19.16
N GLU A 641 44.08 60.51 -20.40
CA GLU A 641 44.09 59.18 -20.97
C GLU A 641 45.54 58.82 -21.40
N LYS A 642 46.21 57.92 -20.68
CA LYS A 642 47.47 57.30 -21.13
C LYS A 642 47.21 55.89 -21.63
N GLN A 643 47.29 55.72 -22.96
CA GLN A 643 47.59 54.45 -23.61
C GLN A 643 49.04 54.48 -24.14
N ALA A 644 49.84 53.48 -23.79
CA ALA A 644 51.01 53.07 -24.58
C ALA A 644 51.31 51.58 -24.33
N THR A 645 51.68 50.93 -25.43
CA THR A 645 51.70 49.49 -25.70
C THR A 645 53.11 48.87 -25.58
N LYS A 646 53.15 47.54 -25.35
CA LYS A 646 54.17 46.51 -25.71
C LYS A 646 55.26 46.04 -24.70
N GLU A 647 55.25 44.71 -24.56
CA GLU A 647 56.21 43.69 -24.02
C GLU A 647 57.67 43.79 -24.55
N PRO A 648 58.69 42.99 -24.11
CA PRO A 648 58.67 41.70 -23.37
C PRO A 648 59.77 41.43 -22.29
N SER A 649 59.65 40.26 -21.64
CA SER A 649 60.72 39.31 -21.25
C SER A 649 61.10 39.08 -19.76
N LYS A 650 60.86 37.82 -19.36
CA LYS A 650 61.67 36.87 -18.56
C LYS A 650 62.20 37.19 -17.13
N THR A 651 61.89 36.19 -16.28
CA THR A 651 62.70 35.48 -15.25
C THR A 651 62.61 35.81 -13.74
N LYS A 652 62.07 34.80 -13.01
CA LYS A 652 62.54 34.13 -11.78
C LYS A 652 62.39 34.77 -10.38
N ASN A 653 61.77 33.95 -9.51
CA ASN A 653 61.95 33.76 -8.05
C ASN A 653 61.57 34.96 -7.15
N GLU A 654 60.99 34.84 -5.95
CA GLU A 654 61.05 33.81 -4.91
C GLU A 654 59.97 34.08 -3.83
N LYS A 655 59.48 33.00 -3.18
CA LYS A 655 59.01 32.87 -1.77
C LYS A 655 57.99 33.84 -1.13
N SER A 656 56.92 33.25 -0.57
CA SER A 656 56.51 33.34 0.86
C SER A 656 55.00 33.04 0.99
N SER A 657 54.62 31.78 1.14
CA SER A 657 54.19 31.14 2.40
C SER A 657 52.99 31.78 3.11
N LYS A 658 51.83 31.12 3.01
CA LYS A 658 50.66 31.29 3.89
C LYS A 658 50.53 30.02 4.77
N PRO A 659 50.27 30.13 6.08
CA PRO A 659 50.45 29.02 7.02
C PRO A 659 49.25 28.07 7.09
N LYS A 660 49.55 26.78 7.25
CA LYS A 660 48.66 25.75 7.80
C LYS A 660 48.51 25.93 9.32
N PRO A 661 47.37 25.58 9.93
CA PRO A 661 47.35 25.05 11.28
C PRO A 661 47.49 23.51 11.27
N LYS A 662 48.43 23.00 12.06
CA LYS A 662 48.52 21.61 12.57
C LYS A 662 47.32 21.39 13.52
N ASN A 663 46.50 20.36 13.36
CA ASN A 663 46.72 18.93 13.65
C ASN A 663 46.91 18.63 15.16
N LYS A 664 45.98 17.86 15.73
CA LYS A 664 46.14 16.86 16.81
C LYS A 664 44.92 15.94 16.72
N ASP A 665 45.11 14.71 16.23
CA ASP A 665 45.34 13.48 17.03
C ASP A 665 44.03 13.02 17.71
N LYS A 666 43.60 11.76 17.77
CA LYS A 666 44.06 10.43 17.32
C LYS A 666 42.96 9.49 17.85
N LYS A 667 42.46 8.54 17.05
CA LYS A 667 42.33 7.12 17.46
C LYS A 667 41.74 6.25 16.33
N LYS A 668 42.66 5.45 15.76
CA LYS A 668 42.51 4.02 15.40
C LYS A 668 41.71 3.25 16.46
N GLU A 669 41.04 2.12 16.24
CA GLU A 669 41.02 1.05 15.23
C GLU A 669 39.69 0.30 15.52
N GLY A 670 38.96 -0.23 14.56
CA GLY A 670 39.04 -1.66 14.29
C GLY A 670 37.68 -2.18 13.78
N LYS A 671 37.72 -2.91 12.68
CA LYS A 671 36.71 -3.87 12.19
C LYS A 671 37.05 -5.26 12.78
N PRO A 672 36.16 -6.27 12.81
CA PRO A 672 35.13 -6.61 11.79
C PRO A 672 33.80 -5.89 11.92
#